data_AF-A0AA97PMP9-F1
#
_entry.id   AF-A0AA97PMP9-F1
#
_cell.length_a   1.000
_cell.length_b   1.000
_cell.length_c   1.000
_cell.angle_alpha   90.00
_cell.angle_beta   90.00
_cell.angle_gamma   90.00
#
_symmetry.space_group_name_H-M   'P 1'
#
loop_
_entity.id
_entity.type
_entity.pdbx_description
1 polymer ?
#
loop_
_entity_poly.entity_id
_entity_poly.type
_entity_poly.pdbx_seq_one_letter_code
_entity_poly.pdbx_strand_id
1 'polypeptide(L)'
;MTASAHKYPGLHLPLRYLPPDDGGYAISIPKAGSGPRINPYFVREVAMMLIMEQLTDKQGWERKVFDQAIVDKWRKEALAIPDEQWWREIAQNAEDLEAPAGIINESAFDYCIKELMEKAKYFSETGVIPGLDLAASVAKSDTLIDEDLKLELRSAVQELKAHQASSPDWHPWSNDTVQDLVHPSLYPLVYGRSRVFGDEVVGIEDAVEKWAGKGEIITAKEGEMKTWDIEYDLREFWSDTYQWLPSNLSFQDDGSLRFTSYINNLDPKRFAWIYRTLEKLIAKALPLWEQCLVMADASHSGREHCPGKRAARIPKSANPDDSHLQNWIPSDVTEVADSDIDPKLLEDEKWVEDNLLPKWASLRIPVHPEPSPFLAQCYKVHDEMRLANKFAKSGLQVIIKIASIELTPEHSKFAAGSWHVEGQLNERICATALYYLDSDNITESSLSFEMQTDSYIDREPGFRVDQDSYNWLQSVIGANLGVGNASACLQACGTVTTGQGRLLAFPNTLQHAVSPFELKDKTKPGHRRFVALWLVDPHVRIISTANVPPQQQSWWVESILDKSPAEREAAVAQLPEEILESLREAGVFDCDDQPTTDRNGQGKAATLPEEVARIMYDHAETKGLMSEAEAHDHRLGLMNERARVENHEERFSSYCFCEH
;
A
#
# COMPACT_ATOMS: atom_id res chain seq x y z
N MET A 1 25.45 27.20 13.06
CA MET A 1 25.49 25.91 13.77
C MET A 1 25.02 24.86 12.78
N THR A 2 25.96 24.20 12.10
CA THR A 2 25.71 23.16 11.10
C THR A 2 25.55 21.83 11.82
N ALA A 3 24.31 21.36 11.96
CA ALA A 3 24.00 20.12 12.67
C ALA A 3 23.18 19.18 11.77
N SER A 4 23.80 18.04 11.47
CA SER A 4 23.27 16.79 10.88
C SER A 4 22.84 16.82 9.40
N ALA A 5 23.81 16.71 8.47
CA ALA A 5 23.51 16.24 7.11
C ALA A 5 23.04 14.78 7.19
N HIS A 6 21.76 14.55 6.89
CA HIS A 6 21.22 13.19 6.78
C HIS A 6 22.06 12.39 5.77
N LYS A 7 22.19 11.08 6.01
CA LYS A 7 22.83 10.17 5.07
C LYS A 7 21.76 9.35 4.38
N TYR A 8 21.88 9.20 3.06
CA TYR A 8 20.87 8.55 2.23
C TYR A 8 21.46 7.30 1.58
N PRO A 9 20.74 6.16 1.60
CA PRO A 9 21.03 5.02 0.74
C PRO A 9 21.14 5.44 -0.73
N GLY A 10 22.12 4.91 -1.45
CA GLY A 10 22.35 5.22 -2.86
C GLY A 10 23.15 6.50 -3.13
N LEU A 11 23.30 7.39 -2.14
CA LEU A 11 24.05 8.65 -2.26
C LEU A 11 25.24 8.72 -1.30
N HIS A 12 25.01 8.68 0.02
CA HIS A 12 26.06 8.70 1.04
C HIS A 12 26.36 7.32 1.61
N LEU A 13 25.33 6.47 1.65
CA LEU A 13 25.39 5.09 2.11
C LEU A 13 25.31 4.15 0.89
N PRO A 14 25.72 2.88 1.05
CA PRO A 14 25.40 1.85 0.06
C PRO A 14 23.91 1.87 -0.31
N LEU A 15 23.58 1.56 -1.56
CA LEU A 15 22.19 1.48 -2.02
C LEU A 15 21.36 0.55 -1.12
N ARG A 16 21.90 -0.63 -0.84
CA ARG A 16 21.25 -1.70 -0.07
C ARG A 16 21.41 -1.51 1.45
N TYR A 17 21.49 -0.27 1.92
CA TYR A 17 21.63 0.02 3.34
C TYR A 17 20.35 -0.30 4.12
N LEU A 18 20.45 -1.28 5.01
CA LEU A 18 19.45 -1.58 6.03
C LEU A 18 19.90 -0.99 7.38
N PRO A 19 18.96 -0.40 8.15
CA PRO A 19 19.30 0.08 9.48
C PRO A 19 19.53 -1.13 10.41
N PRO A 20 20.19 -0.97 11.56
CA PRO A 20 20.26 -2.02 12.57
C PRO A 20 18.86 -2.50 12.99
N ASP A 21 18.75 -3.79 13.36
CA ASP A 21 17.50 -4.54 13.59
C ASP A 21 16.58 -4.01 14.71
N ASP A 22 16.94 -2.93 15.40
CA ASP A 22 16.25 -2.44 16.61
C ASP A 22 15.41 -1.17 16.40
N GLY A 23 15.31 -0.66 15.17
CA GLY A 23 14.78 0.69 14.92
C GLY A 23 13.65 0.84 13.91
N GLY A 24 13.38 -0.09 12.98
CA GLY A 24 12.52 0.18 11.81
C GLY A 24 11.06 -0.23 11.95
N TYR A 25 10.21 0.28 11.05
CA TYR A 25 8.90 -0.31 10.81
C TYR A 25 9.03 -1.54 9.90
N ALA A 26 8.14 -2.51 10.12
CA ALA A 26 8.06 -3.72 9.34
C ALA A 26 7.66 -3.42 7.88
N ILE A 27 8.38 -4.03 6.94
CA ILE A 27 8.12 -3.98 5.50
C ILE A 27 8.12 -5.44 5.03
N SER A 28 7.11 -5.86 4.27
CA SER A 28 7.06 -7.26 3.79
C SER A 28 8.19 -7.48 2.79
N ILE A 29 8.98 -8.54 2.98
CA ILE A 29 9.88 -9.13 1.98
C ILE A 29 10.09 -10.60 2.34
N PRO A 30 9.91 -11.53 1.40
CA PRO A 30 10.17 -12.94 1.63
C PRO A 30 11.63 -13.19 2.07
N LYS A 31 11.80 -14.01 3.12
CA LYS A 31 13.09 -14.59 3.57
C LYS A 31 14.21 -13.63 4.00
N ALA A 32 14.04 -12.32 3.93
CA ALA A 32 15.06 -11.35 4.37
C ALA A 32 15.28 -11.33 5.90
N GLY A 33 14.54 -12.12 6.69
CA GLY A 33 14.60 -12.11 8.15
C GLY A 33 14.16 -10.78 8.79
N SER A 34 13.77 -9.79 7.99
CA SER A 34 13.42 -8.42 8.36
C SER A 34 11.91 -8.14 8.35
N GLY A 35 11.10 -9.07 7.85
CA GLY A 35 9.64 -9.04 7.98
C GLY A 35 9.18 -9.42 9.39
N PRO A 36 7.99 -8.98 9.82
CA PRO A 36 7.46 -9.37 11.12
C PRO A 36 7.19 -10.89 11.11
N ARG A 37 7.62 -11.59 12.16
CA ARG A 37 7.26 -13.00 12.37
C ARG A 37 5.78 -13.07 12.75
N ILE A 38 4.93 -13.23 11.74
CA ILE A 38 3.48 -13.32 11.92
C ILE A 38 3.08 -14.79 11.90
N ASN A 39 2.54 -15.25 13.05
CA ASN A 39 1.87 -16.54 13.13
C ASN A 39 0.59 -16.51 12.27
N PRO A 40 0.24 -17.61 11.59
CA PRO A 40 -1.03 -17.74 10.90
C PRO A 40 -2.20 -17.59 11.88
N TYR A 41 -3.32 -17.13 11.33
CA TYR A 41 -4.61 -17.10 12.02
C TYR A 41 -5.38 -18.38 11.73
N PHE A 42 -6.24 -18.80 12.64
CA PHE A 42 -7.17 -19.88 12.31
C PHE A 42 -8.33 -19.37 11.44
N VAL A 43 -8.92 -20.25 10.64
CA VAL A 43 -10.05 -19.92 9.75
C VAL A 43 -11.20 -19.27 10.52
N ARG A 44 -11.52 -19.75 11.74
CA ARG A 44 -12.49 -19.08 12.62
C ARG A 44 -12.08 -17.65 12.97
N GLU A 45 -10.80 -17.38 13.25
CA GLU A 45 -10.35 -16.01 13.54
C GLU A 45 -10.53 -15.09 12.33
N VAL A 46 -10.23 -15.58 11.12
CA VAL A 46 -10.43 -14.83 9.88
C VAL A 46 -11.92 -14.58 9.63
N ALA A 47 -12.77 -15.61 9.77
CA ALA A 47 -14.22 -15.47 9.65
C ALA A 47 -14.80 -14.49 10.69
N MET A 48 -14.30 -14.52 11.93
CA MET A 48 -14.67 -13.54 12.96
C MET A 48 -14.32 -12.10 12.53
N MET A 49 -13.15 -11.88 11.94
CA MET A 49 -12.74 -10.57 11.43
C MET A 49 -13.62 -10.12 10.27
N LEU A 50 -13.97 -11.03 9.34
CA LEU A 50 -14.88 -10.73 8.23
C LEU A 50 -16.28 -10.35 8.71
N ILE A 51 -16.82 -11.04 9.72
CA ILE A 51 -18.10 -10.66 10.35
C ILE A 51 -18.01 -9.26 10.94
N MET A 52 -16.95 -8.95 11.69
CA MET A 52 -16.76 -7.62 12.27
C MET A 52 -16.61 -6.54 11.18
N GLU A 53 -15.92 -6.85 10.09
CA GLU A 53 -15.75 -5.96 8.94
C GLU A 53 -17.11 -5.64 8.28
N GLN A 54 -17.93 -6.66 8.00
CA GLN A 54 -19.28 -6.48 7.46
C GLN A 54 -20.20 -5.70 8.40
N LEU A 55 -20.10 -5.92 9.71
CA LEU A 55 -20.92 -5.22 10.70
C LEU A 55 -20.52 -3.75 10.83
N THR A 56 -19.22 -3.43 10.77
CA THR A 56 -18.74 -2.04 10.84
C THR A 56 -19.04 -1.21 9.60
N ASP A 57 -19.42 -1.84 8.48
CA ASP A 57 -19.92 -1.16 7.29
C ASP A 57 -21.42 -0.81 7.36
N LYS A 58 -22.16 -1.37 8.34
CA LYS A 58 -23.57 -1.02 8.54
C LYS A 58 -23.66 0.39 9.13
N GLN A 59 -24.49 1.25 8.55
CA GLN A 59 -24.74 2.59 9.08
C GLN A 59 -25.20 2.53 10.55
N GLY A 60 -24.54 3.30 11.43
CA GLY A 60 -24.88 3.37 12.85
C GLY A 60 -24.51 2.11 13.66
N TRP A 61 -23.63 1.25 13.15
CA TRP A 61 -23.18 0.03 13.83
C TRP A 61 -22.68 0.30 15.25
N GLU A 62 -22.02 1.43 15.48
CA GLU A 62 -21.38 1.82 16.73
C GLU A 62 -22.41 2.03 17.86
N ARG A 63 -23.66 2.31 17.51
CA ARG A 63 -24.79 2.36 18.46
C ARG A 63 -25.51 1.02 18.53
N LYS A 64 -25.70 0.40 17.37
CA LYS A 64 -26.46 -0.85 17.20
C LYS A 64 -25.83 -2.05 17.90
N VAL A 65 -24.49 -2.07 18.07
CA VAL A 65 -23.78 -3.14 18.79
C VAL A 65 -24.20 -3.24 20.26
N PHE A 66 -24.77 -2.18 20.84
CA PHE A 66 -25.28 -2.16 22.22
C PHE A 66 -26.77 -2.53 22.34
N ASP A 67 -27.46 -2.76 21.22
CA ASP A 67 -28.88 -3.15 21.19
C ASP A 67 -29.01 -4.67 21.04
N GLN A 68 -29.47 -5.34 22.11
CA GLN A 68 -29.58 -6.79 22.14
C GLN A 68 -30.49 -7.36 21.04
N ALA A 69 -31.59 -6.68 20.69
CA ALA A 69 -32.50 -7.17 19.66
C ALA A 69 -31.86 -7.13 18.27
N ILE A 70 -30.99 -6.15 18.03
CA ILE A 70 -30.21 -6.05 16.79
C ILE A 70 -29.09 -7.09 16.78
N VAL A 71 -28.37 -7.24 17.89
CA VAL A 71 -27.32 -8.25 18.05
C VAL A 71 -27.87 -9.67 17.85
N ASP A 72 -29.05 -9.98 18.38
CA ASP A 72 -29.71 -11.29 18.20
C ASP A 72 -30.07 -11.55 16.72
N LYS A 73 -30.39 -10.50 15.97
CA LYS A 73 -30.61 -10.61 14.52
C LYS A 73 -29.29 -10.87 13.79
N TRP A 74 -28.24 -10.12 14.10
CA TRP A 74 -26.91 -10.34 13.51
C TRP A 74 -26.35 -11.72 13.84
N ARG A 75 -26.61 -12.25 15.03
CA ARG A 75 -26.26 -13.61 15.44
C ARG A 75 -26.90 -14.65 14.53
N LYS A 76 -28.22 -14.53 14.30
CA LYS A 76 -28.95 -15.43 13.40
C LYS A 76 -28.43 -15.35 11.97
N GLU A 77 -28.10 -14.15 11.49
CA GLU A 77 -27.51 -13.96 10.16
C GLU A 77 -26.14 -14.63 10.06
N ALA A 78 -25.26 -14.43 11.04
CA ALA A 78 -23.90 -14.98 11.03
C ALA A 78 -23.86 -16.51 11.16
N LEU A 79 -24.68 -17.09 12.05
CA LEU A 79 -24.75 -18.54 12.27
C LEU A 79 -25.49 -19.30 11.16
N ALA A 80 -26.20 -18.58 10.27
CA ALA A 80 -26.85 -19.18 9.11
C ALA A 80 -25.91 -19.34 7.91
N ILE A 81 -24.71 -18.74 7.96
CA ILE A 81 -23.70 -18.87 6.89
C ILE A 81 -23.06 -20.26 7.01
N PRO A 82 -23.13 -21.11 5.96
CA PRO A 82 -22.52 -22.44 5.98
C PRO A 82 -21.00 -22.40 6.09
N ASP A 83 -20.40 -23.41 6.73
CA ASP A 83 -18.94 -23.51 6.87
C ASP A 83 -18.23 -23.56 5.51
N GLU A 84 -18.82 -24.20 4.50
CA GLU A 84 -18.25 -24.28 3.15
C GLU A 84 -18.13 -22.89 2.49
N GLN A 85 -18.98 -21.95 2.87
CA GLN A 85 -18.91 -20.58 2.35
C GLN A 85 -17.70 -19.85 2.96
N TRP A 86 -17.51 -19.95 4.28
CA TRP A 86 -16.32 -19.40 4.94
C TRP A 86 -15.04 -20.05 4.43
N TRP A 87 -15.06 -21.38 4.26
CA TRP A 87 -13.94 -22.14 3.74
C TRP A 87 -13.50 -21.66 2.37
N ARG A 88 -14.43 -21.52 1.41
CA ARG A 88 -14.12 -21.03 0.06
C ARG A 88 -13.55 -19.61 0.04
N GLU A 89 -13.97 -18.75 0.96
CA GLU A 89 -13.48 -17.37 1.03
C GLU A 89 -12.07 -17.29 1.62
N ILE A 90 -11.77 -18.12 2.62
CA ILE A 90 -10.54 -18.02 3.44
C ILE A 90 -9.45 -18.99 2.96
N ALA A 91 -9.81 -20.22 2.62
CA ALA A 91 -8.88 -21.31 2.32
C ALA A 91 -8.61 -21.46 0.80
N GLN A 92 -8.38 -20.34 0.11
CA GLN A 92 -8.24 -20.29 -1.36
C GLN A 92 -7.07 -21.12 -1.90
N ASN A 93 -6.06 -21.42 -1.08
CA ASN A 93 -4.85 -22.16 -1.44
C ASN A 93 -4.80 -23.59 -0.85
N ALA A 94 -5.95 -24.11 -0.42
CA ALA A 94 -6.08 -25.38 0.32
C ALA A 94 -7.29 -26.20 -0.16
N GLU A 95 -7.45 -26.32 -1.48
CA GLU A 95 -8.59 -27.04 -2.10
C GLU A 95 -8.60 -28.54 -1.80
N ASP A 96 -7.46 -29.11 -1.43
CA ASP A 96 -7.24 -30.51 -1.10
C ASP A 96 -7.48 -30.84 0.38
N LEU A 97 -7.74 -29.84 1.22
CA LEU A 97 -7.98 -30.02 2.65
C LEU A 97 -9.46 -30.05 3.00
N GLU A 98 -9.78 -30.77 4.07
CA GLU A 98 -11.12 -30.83 4.63
C GLU A 98 -11.42 -29.60 5.50
N ALA A 99 -12.60 -29.01 5.29
CA ALA A 99 -13.07 -27.86 6.04
C ALA A 99 -13.40 -28.26 7.49
N PRO A 100 -12.97 -27.49 8.50
CA PRO A 100 -13.33 -27.77 9.88
C PRO A 100 -14.81 -27.47 10.14
N ALA A 101 -15.43 -28.27 11.00
CA ALA A 101 -16.83 -28.08 11.37
C ALA A 101 -17.01 -26.93 12.36
N GLY A 102 -18.10 -26.18 12.20
CA GLY A 102 -18.51 -25.10 13.09
C GLY A 102 -17.51 -23.95 13.08
N ILE A 103 -17.10 -23.45 11.91
CA ILE A 103 -16.15 -22.35 11.77
C ILE A 103 -16.64 -21.15 12.59
N ILE A 104 -17.90 -20.77 12.46
CA ILE A 104 -18.54 -19.75 13.32
C ILE A 104 -19.60 -20.39 14.19
N ASN A 105 -19.43 -20.25 15.50
CA ASN A 105 -20.37 -20.73 16.51
C ASN A 105 -20.75 -19.60 17.49
N GLU A 106 -21.58 -19.92 18.48
CA GLU A 106 -22.09 -18.95 19.46
C GLU A 106 -20.98 -18.22 20.23
N SER A 107 -19.94 -18.94 20.66
CA SER A 107 -18.82 -18.36 21.42
C SER A 107 -17.97 -17.43 20.56
N ALA A 108 -17.72 -17.79 19.29
CA ALA A 108 -17.02 -16.95 18.33
C ALA A 108 -17.79 -15.67 18.05
N PHE A 109 -19.10 -15.76 17.83
CA PHE A 109 -19.94 -14.58 17.61
C PHE A 109 -20.01 -13.68 18.85
N ASP A 110 -20.15 -14.25 20.05
CA ASP A 110 -20.11 -13.50 21.31
C ASP A 110 -18.80 -12.73 21.48
N TYR A 111 -17.69 -13.34 21.06
CA TYR A 111 -16.39 -12.70 21.07
C TYR A 111 -16.37 -11.50 20.10
N CYS A 112 -16.87 -11.66 18.87
CA CYS A 112 -16.99 -10.57 17.89
C CYS A 112 -17.76 -9.37 18.46
N ILE A 113 -18.90 -9.60 19.12
CA ILE A 113 -19.72 -8.53 19.69
C ILE A 113 -18.96 -7.78 20.79
N LYS A 114 -18.29 -8.49 21.70
CA LYS A 114 -17.49 -7.85 22.76
C LYS A 114 -16.36 -7.00 22.19
N GLU A 115 -15.68 -7.49 21.15
CA GLU A 115 -14.62 -6.74 20.46
C GLU A 115 -15.18 -5.50 19.74
N LEU A 116 -16.32 -5.65 19.04
CA LEU A 116 -17.01 -4.53 18.38
C LEU A 116 -17.46 -3.45 19.36
N MET A 117 -17.86 -3.81 20.59
CA MET A 117 -18.20 -2.82 21.63
C MET A 117 -16.99 -1.97 22.04
N GLU A 118 -15.78 -2.55 22.11
CA GLU A 118 -14.55 -1.78 22.37
C GLU A 118 -14.15 -0.93 21.15
N LYS A 119 -14.24 -1.49 19.95
CA LYS A 119 -14.02 -0.73 18.70
C LYS A 119 -14.99 0.45 18.59
N ALA A 120 -16.25 0.30 19.01
CA ALA A 120 -17.25 1.37 18.98
C ALA A 120 -16.88 2.54 19.91
N LYS A 121 -16.34 2.25 21.11
CA LYS A 121 -15.83 3.29 22.02
C LYS A 121 -14.66 4.03 21.38
N TYR A 122 -13.69 3.30 20.85
CA TYR A 122 -12.53 3.89 20.19
C TYR A 122 -12.92 4.75 18.97
N PHE A 123 -13.84 4.25 18.14
CA PHE A 123 -14.39 4.98 17.02
C PHE A 123 -15.07 6.28 17.46
N SER A 124 -15.83 6.26 18.56
CA SER A 124 -16.49 7.47 19.07
C SER A 124 -15.51 8.57 19.50
N GLU A 125 -14.29 8.19 19.92
CA GLU A 125 -13.24 9.12 20.35
C GLU A 125 -12.37 9.61 19.18
N THR A 126 -12.15 8.77 18.17
CA THR A 126 -11.10 8.99 17.15
C THR A 126 -11.62 9.08 15.72
N GLY A 127 -12.82 8.58 15.45
CA GLY A 127 -13.33 8.37 14.10
C GLY A 127 -12.65 7.22 13.34
N VAL A 128 -11.77 6.44 13.98
CA VAL A 128 -11.02 5.33 13.37
C VAL A 128 -11.64 3.99 13.74
N ILE A 129 -11.75 3.11 12.75
CA ILE A 129 -12.18 1.71 12.90
C ILE A 129 -10.99 0.82 12.60
N PRO A 130 -10.40 0.15 13.61
CA PRO A 130 -9.42 -0.90 13.39
C PRO A 130 -10.13 -2.12 12.78
N GLY A 131 -10.06 -2.28 11.47
CA GLY A 131 -10.52 -3.45 10.71
C GLY A 131 -9.40 -4.49 10.57
N LEU A 132 -9.75 -5.71 10.13
CA LEU A 132 -8.84 -6.86 9.99
C LEU A 132 -7.68 -6.81 11.00
N ASP A 133 -8.03 -6.90 12.29
CA ASP A 133 -7.11 -6.70 13.42
C ASP A 133 -6.20 -7.92 13.59
N LEU A 134 -5.22 -7.99 12.68
CA LEU A 134 -4.12 -8.96 12.57
C LEU A 134 -2.99 -8.54 13.53
N ALA A 135 -1.75 -8.95 13.25
CA ALA A 135 -0.56 -8.46 13.97
C ALA A 135 -0.30 -6.98 13.67
N ALA A 136 -0.86 -6.50 12.56
CA ALA A 136 -0.91 -5.13 12.08
C ALA A 136 -2.32 -4.90 11.52
N SER A 137 -3.06 -3.92 12.04
CA SER A 137 -4.47 -3.75 11.66
C SER A 137 -4.65 -3.04 10.30
N VAL A 138 -5.74 -3.32 9.60
CA VAL A 138 -6.20 -2.49 8.47
C VAL A 138 -7.19 -1.46 9.02
N ALA A 139 -6.79 -0.20 9.14
CA ALA A 139 -7.61 0.84 9.72
C ALA A 139 -8.46 1.55 8.66
N LYS A 140 -9.72 1.85 8.94
CA LYS A 140 -10.61 2.62 8.05
C LYS A 140 -11.35 3.74 8.78
N SER A 141 -11.76 4.76 8.04
CA SER A 141 -12.65 5.82 8.52
C SER A 141 -13.46 6.41 7.37
N ASP A 142 -14.76 6.60 7.61
CA ASP A 142 -15.67 7.29 6.70
C ASP A 142 -16.00 8.72 7.19
N THR A 143 -15.35 9.17 8.28
CA THR A 143 -15.72 10.41 9.00
C THR A 143 -14.58 11.41 9.22
N LEU A 144 -13.32 10.99 9.07
CA LEU A 144 -12.16 11.86 9.30
C LEU A 144 -12.03 13.00 8.28
N ILE A 145 -12.50 12.77 7.05
CA ILE A 145 -12.52 13.78 5.99
C ILE A 145 -13.84 14.54 6.06
N ASP A 146 -13.78 15.81 6.45
CA ASP A 146 -14.93 16.73 6.46
C ASP A 146 -15.33 17.17 5.05
N GLU A 147 -16.56 17.65 4.89
CA GLU A 147 -17.13 17.99 3.57
C GLU A 147 -16.34 19.08 2.83
N ASP A 148 -15.73 20.04 3.56
CA ASP A 148 -14.91 21.08 2.95
C ASP A 148 -13.67 20.47 2.29
N LEU A 149 -12.95 19.58 3.00
CA LEU A 149 -11.80 18.86 2.43
C LEU A 149 -12.21 17.93 1.27
N LYS A 150 -13.41 17.33 1.32
CA LYS A 150 -13.93 16.53 0.18
C LYS A 150 -14.09 17.39 -1.07
N LEU A 151 -14.65 18.59 -0.92
CA LEU A 151 -14.85 19.53 -2.03
C LEU A 151 -13.51 20.02 -2.57
N GLU A 152 -12.56 20.39 -1.70
CA GLU A 152 -11.21 20.81 -2.10
C GLU A 152 -10.50 19.71 -2.91
N LEU A 153 -10.56 18.44 -2.48
CA LEU A 153 -9.95 17.31 -3.17
C LEU A 153 -10.59 17.04 -4.54
N ARG A 154 -11.92 17.18 -4.66
CA ARG A 154 -12.62 17.04 -5.95
C ARG A 154 -12.25 18.16 -6.91
N SER A 155 -12.19 19.40 -6.43
CA SER A 155 -11.74 20.54 -7.24
C SER A 155 -10.29 20.35 -7.69
N ALA A 156 -9.42 19.79 -6.85
CA ALA A 156 -8.02 19.54 -7.20
C ALA A 156 -7.92 18.53 -8.36
N VAL A 157 -8.69 17.44 -8.28
CA VAL A 157 -8.76 16.44 -9.36
C VAL A 157 -9.31 17.05 -10.66
N GLN A 158 -10.36 17.89 -10.57
CA GLN A 158 -10.91 18.56 -11.75
C GLN A 158 -9.91 19.50 -12.41
N GLU A 159 -9.16 20.27 -11.62
CA GLU A 159 -8.12 21.18 -12.11
C GLU A 159 -6.97 20.40 -12.79
N LEU A 160 -6.49 19.33 -12.16
CA LEU A 160 -5.44 18.47 -12.74
C LEU A 160 -5.90 17.83 -14.06
N LYS A 161 -7.14 17.30 -14.10
CA LYS A 161 -7.71 16.74 -15.34
C LYS A 161 -7.86 17.79 -16.43
N ALA A 162 -8.31 18.99 -16.08
CA ALA A 162 -8.44 20.09 -17.04
C ALA A 162 -7.07 20.51 -17.60
N HIS A 163 -6.05 20.54 -16.75
CA HIS A 163 -4.69 20.84 -17.17
C HIS A 163 -4.13 19.81 -18.16
N GLN A 164 -4.40 18.54 -17.93
CA GLN A 164 -3.96 17.44 -18.80
C GLN A 164 -4.89 17.18 -20.00
N ALA A 165 -5.96 17.96 -20.21
CA ALA A 165 -7.00 17.61 -21.17
C ALA A 165 -6.52 17.50 -22.64
N SER A 166 -5.45 18.22 -23.01
CA SER A 166 -4.86 18.15 -24.36
C SER A 166 -3.92 16.96 -24.57
N SER A 167 -3.37 16.42 -23.48
CA SER A 167 -2.47 15.26 -23.49
C SER A 167 -2.66 14.48 -22.18
N PRO A 168 -3.75 13.69 -22.05
CA PRO A 168 -3.99 12.92 -20.84
C PRO A 168 -2.87 11.89 -20.63
N ASP A 169 -2.29 11.83 -19.43
CA ASP A 169 -1.34 10.78 -19.07
C ASP A 169 -2.11 9.50 -18.72
N TRP A 170 -2.26 8.63 -19.72
CA TRP A 170 -2.82 7.30 -19.52
C TRP A 170 -1.77 6.34 -18.99
N HIS A 171 -2.14 5.62 -17.94
CA HIS A 171 -1.31 4.58 -17.35
C HIS A 171 -1.01 3.51 -18.40
N PRO A 172 0.26 3.09 -18.57
CA PRO A 172 0.63 2.09 -19.57
C PRO A 172 -0.19 0.81 -19.44
N TRP A 173 -0.56 0.22 -20.59
CA TRP A 173 -1.33 -1.03 -20.68
C TRP A 173 -2.72 -1.02 -20.03
N SER A 174 -3.21 0.14 -19.60
CA SER A 174 -4.57 0.28 -19.04
C SER A 174 -5.69 0.38 -20.08
N ASN A 175 -5.37 0.39 -21.38
CA ASN A 175 -6.33 0.66 -22.46
C ASN A 175 -7.10 1.98 -22.25
N ASP A 176 -6.37 3.05 -21.89
CA ASP A 176 -6.93 4.39 -21.64
C ASP A 176 -8.05 4.40 -20.58
N THR A 177 -7.96 3.51 -19.58
CA THR A 177 -8.94 3.46 -18.47
C THR A 177 -8.40 4.05 -17.18
N VAL A 178 -7.09 4.11 -16.97
CA VAL A 178 -6.49 4.68 -15.75
C VAL A 178 -5.70 5.92 -16.13
N GLN A 179 -6.20 7.08 -15.72
CA GLN A 179 -5.51 8.37 -15.91
C GLN A 179 -4.66 8.69 -14.68
N ASP A 180 -3.37 8.92 -14.91
CA ASP A 180 -2.37 9.28 -13.92
C ASP A 180 -2.29 10.81 -13.78
N LEU A 181 -2.98 11.38 -12.77
CA LEU A 181 -3.01 12.84 -12.56
C LEU A 181 -1.75 13.33 -11.84
N VAL A 182 -1.26 12.54 -10.89
CA VAL A 182 0.06 12.66 -10.27
C VAL A 182 0.55 11.25 -10.08
N HIS A 183 1.74 10.93 -10.60
CA HIS A 183 2.27 9.57 -10.56
C HIS A 183 3.76 9.53 -10.23
N PRO A 184 4.19 8.73 -9.25
CA PRO A 184 5.59 8.70 -8.80
C PRO A 184 6.54 8.03 -9.79
N SER A 185 6.05 7.16 -10.68
CA SER A 185 6.85 6.55 -11.75
C SER A 185 7.14 7.48 -12.92
N LEU A 186 6.54 8.67 -12.99
CA LEU A 186 6.93 9.69 -13.95
C LEU A 186 7.98 10.59 -13.31
N TYR A 187 9.10 10.83 -14.01
CA TYR A 187 10.27 11.52 -13.48
C TYR A 187 10.85 10.91 -12.18
N PRO A 188 11.08 9.59 -12.09
CA PRO A 188 11.73 8.99 -10.93
C PRO A 188 13.21 9.43 -10.84
N LEU A 189 13.88 9.12 -9.73
CA LEU A 189 15.34 9.12 -9.72
C LEU A 189 15.84 8.04 -10.69
N VAL A 190 16.75 8.40 -11.58
CA VAL A 190 17.45 7.48 -12.48
C VAL A 190 18.94 7.55 -12.19
N TYR A 191 19.50 6.49 -11.61
CA TYR A 191 20.94 6.43 -11.34
C TYR A 191 21.72 6.51 -12.65
N GLY A 192 22.75 7.37 -12.68
CA GLY A 192 23.52 7.67 -13.88
C GLY A 192 22.91 8.72 -14.81
N ARG A 193 21.70 9.25 -14.51
CA ARG A 193 21.01 10.24 -15.36
C ARG A 193 20.46 11.45 -14.61
N SER A 194 19.84 11.25 -13.45
CA SER A 194 19.28 12.33 -12.64
C SER A 194 20.39 13.12 -11.92
N ARG A 195 20.17 14.44 -11.76
CA ARG A 195 21.06 15.29 -10.96
C ARG A 195 20.60 15.35 -9.52
N VAL A 196 21.54 15.34 -8.59
CA VAL A 196 21.26 15.22 -7.15
C VAL A 196 22.20 16.13 -6.35
N PHE A 197 21.70 16.67 -5.24
CA PHE A 197 22.49 17.35 -4.21
C PHE A 197 22.70 16.45 -2.99
N GLY A 198 23.89 16.54 -2.39
CA GLY A 198 24.20 15.88 -1.12
C GLY A 198 23.26 16.33 0.01
N ASP A 199 23.03 17.63 0.11
CA ASP A 199 22.17 18.20 1.16
C ASP A 199 20.74 18.46 0.66
N GLU A 200 19.80 18.62 1.59
CA GLU A 200 18.41 19.00 1.31
C GLU A 200 18.29 20.49 1.02
N VAL A 201 18.53 20.87 -0.24
CA VAL A 201 18.57 22.27 -0.66
C VAL A 201 17.37 22.68 -1.50
N VAL A 202 16.62 21.70 -2.04
CA VAL A 202 15.49 21.96 -2.92
C VAL A 202 14.21 22.09 -2.09
N GLY A 203 13.65 23.30 -2.08
CA GLY A 203 12.40 23.62 -1.39
C GLY A 203 11.16 23.38 -2.25
N ILE A 204 10.14 24.23 -2.07
CA ILE A 204 8.88 24.22 -2.84
C ILE A 204 8.85 25.43 -3.79
N GLU A 205 8.81 26.65 -3.23
CA GLU A 205 8.57 27.88 -3.97
C GLU A 205 9.66 28.18 -5.01
N ASP A 206 10.93 27.90 -4.68
CA ASP A 206 12.08 28.15 -5.53
C ASP A 206 12.60 26.89 -6.26
N ALA A 207 11.88 25.77 -6.18
CA ALA A 207 12.33 24.47 -6.68
C ALA A 207 12.74 24.52 -8.16
N VAL A 208 11.88 25.08 -9.01
CA VAL A 208 12.12 25.16 -10.46
C VAL A 208 13.15 26.24 -10.77
N GLU A 209 12.87 27.50 -10.38
CA GLU A 209 13.64 28.67 -10.83
C GLU A 209 15.10 28.65 -10.34
N LYS A 210 15.35 28.10 -9.15
CA LYS A 210 16.69 28.13 -8.54
C LYS A 210 17.45 26.83 -8.73
N TRP A 211 16.78 25.67 -8.81
CA TRP A 211 17.46 24.37 -8.70
C TRP A 211 17.37 23.48 -9.94
N ALA A 212 16.37 23.67 -10.81
CA ALA A 212 16.22 22.85 -12.02
C ALA A 212 17.51 22.84 -12.88
N GLY A 213 17.93 21.65 -13.30
CA GLY A 213 19.14 21.44 -14.09
C GLY A 213 20.47 21.57 -13.34
N LYS A 214 20.47 21.74 -12.01
CA LYS A 214 21.67 21.80 -11.17
C LYS A 214 21.89 20.50 -10.39
N GLY A 215 23.04 20.38 -9.74
CA GLY A 215 23.45 19.18 -9.00
C GLY A 215 24.34 18.24 -9.81
N GLU A 216 24.74 17.14 -9.20
CA GLU A 216 25.68 16.17 -9.77
C GLU A 216 24.96 14.88 -10.17
N ILE A 217 25.39 14.24 -11.25
CA ILE A 217 24.89 12.92 -11.63
C ILE A 217 25.56 11.88 -10.72
N ILE A 218 24.75 11.07 -10.05
CA ILE A 218 25.22 10.01 -9.16
C ILE A 218 24.99 8.64 -9.77
N THR A 219 25.90 7.71 -9.51
CA THR A 219 25.70 6.28 -9.79
C THR A 219 25.27 5.57 -8.52
N ALA A 220 24.53 4.47 -8.64
CA ALA A 220 24.21 3.62 -7.49
C ALA A 220 25.51 3.19 -6.78
N LYS A 221 25.65 3.53 -5.50
CA LYS A 221 26.79 3.07 -4.70
C LYS A 221 26.61 1.60 -4.34
N GLU A 222 27.36 0.74 -5.02
CA GLU A 222 27.54 -0.64 -4.60
C GLU A 222 28.26 -0.68 -3.25
N GLY A 223 27.72 -1.45 -2.30
CA GLY A 223 28.37 -1.75 -1.02
C GLY A 223 28.85 -3.19 -0.97
N GLU A 224 29.68 -3.52 0.01
CA GLU A 224 30.02 -4.92 0.30
C GLU A 224 28.75 -5.67 0.76
N MET A 225 28.39 -6.73 0.02
CA MET A 225 27.26 -7.59 0.36
C MET A 225 27.58 -8.38 1.63
N LYS A 226 26.64 -8.39 2.59
CA LYS A 226 26.78 -9.28 3.76
C LYS A 226 26.50 -10.71 3.32
N THR A 227 27.09 -11.68 4.01
CA THR A 227 26.90 -13.11 3.73
C THR A 227 25.43 -13.55 3.73
N TRP A 228 24.59 -12.93 4.56
CA TRP A 228 23.15 -13.19 4.60
C TRP A 228 22.40 -12.68 3.36
N ASP A 229 22.84 -11.56 2.75
CA ASP A 229 22.25 -11.05 1.50
C ASP A 229 22.52 -12.01 0.32
N ILE A 230 23.64 -12.73 0.37
CA ILE A 230 24.04 -13.76 -0.60
C ILE A 230 23.21 -15.03 -0.43
N GLU A 231 22.87 -15.40 0.81
CA GLU A 231 22.13 -16.62 1.14
C GLU A 231 20.66 -16.56 0.68
N TYR A 232 20.05 -15.37 0.68
CA TYR A 232 18.63 -15.16 0.33
C TYR A 232 18.38 -14.44 -1.01
N ASP A 233 19.44 -14.11 -1.75
CA ASP A 233 19.39 -13.40 -3.05
C ASP A 233 18.42 -12.20 -3.09
N LEU A 234 18.54 -11.30 -2.11
CA LEU A 234 17.62 -10.16 -1.97
C LEU A 234 17.78 -9.08 -3.05
N ARG A 235 18.62 -9.31 -4.06
CA ARG A 235 18.98 -8.30 -5.08
C ARG A 235 17.78 -7.88 -5.91
N GLU A 236 16.85 -8.80 -6.17
CA GLU A 236 15.66 -8.57 -6.99
C GLU A 236 14.64 -7.63 -6.32
N PHE A 237 14.71 -7.46 -5.00
CA PHE A 237 13.85 -6.52 -4.26
C PHE A 237 14.37 -5.08 -4.26
N TRP A 238 15.59 -4.84 -4.77
CA TRP A 238 16.17 -3.50 -4.94
C TRP A 238 16.28 -3.16 -6.43
N SER A 239 16.18 -1.88 -6.74
CA SER A 239 16.51 -1.36 -8.06
C SER A 239 17.89 -0.70 -8.07
N ASP A 240 18.79 -1.16 -8.93
CA ASP A 240 20.06 -0.44 -9.17
C ASP A 240 19.87 0.74 -10.15
N THR A 241 18.68 0.87 -10.76
CA THR A 241 18.39 1.85 -11.82
C THR A 241 17.50 2.99 -11.35
N TYR A 242 16.42 2.67 -10.63
CA TYR A 242 15.33 3.58 -10.35
C TYR A 242 15.06 3.75 -8.85
N GLN A 243 14.47 4.88 -8.47
CA GLN A 243 13.85 5.05 -7.16
C GLN A 243 12.73 6.10 -7.26
N TRP A 244 11.57 5.85 -6.65
CA TRP A 244 10.57 6.89 -6.47
C TRP A 244 11.05 7.98 -5.51
N LEU A 245 10.71 9.23 -5.83
CA LEU A 245 11.10 10.39 -5.04
C LEU A 245 9.99 10.79 -4.06
N PRO A 246 10.12 10.51 -2.75
CA PRO A 246 9.19 11.06 -1.77
C PRO A 246 9.35 12.57 -1.63
N SER A 247 8.31 13.19 -1.09
CA SER A 247 8.31 14.58 -0.65
C SER A 247 8.52 14.65 0.86
N ASN A 248 9.31 15.59 1.34
CA ASN A 248 9.59 15.77 2.75
C ASN A 248 8.48 16.62 3.41
N LEU A 249 8.09 16.25 4.63
CA LEU A 249 7.15 17.00 5.47
C LEU A 249 7.74 17.30 6.84
N SER A 250 7.37 18.43 7.42
CA SER A 250 7.71 18.81 8.80
C SER A 250 6.47 19.11 9.63
N PHE A 251 6.49 18.68 10.89
CA PHE A 251 5.49 19.05 11.88
C PHE A 251 5.74 20.49 12.34
N GLN A 252 4.69 21.30 12.36
CA GLN A 252 4.74 22.69 12.79
C GLN A 252 4.37 22.82 14.28
N ASP A 253 4.72 23.95 14.89
CA ASP A 253 4.39 24.25 16.29
C ASP A 253 2.87 24.32 16.56
N ASP A 254 2.06 24.60 15.53
CA ASP A 254 0.59 24.61 15.61
C ASP A 254 -0.04 23.21 15.43
N GLY A 255 0.79 22.17 15.26
CA GLY A 255 0.36 20.79 15.03
C GLY A 255 0.01 20.47 13.58
N SER A 256 0.11 21.44 12.65
CA SER A 256 -0.07 21.19 11.22
C SER A 256 1.15 20.50 10.59
N LEU A 257 0.94 19.90 9.42
CA LEU A 257 2.03 19.37 8.59
C LEU A 257 2.24 20.27 7.39
N ARG A 258 3.51 20.48 7.03
CA ARG A 258 3.90 21.25 5.86
C ARG A 258 4.89 20.50 5.02
N PHE A 259 4.69 20.48 3.71
CA PHE A 259 5.74 20.06 2.81
C PHE A 259 6.94 21.00 2.94
N THR A 260 8.14 20.44 2.84
CA THR A 260 9.40 21.19 2.81
C THR A 260 10.15 21.01 1.49
N SER A 261 9.70 20.09 0.64
CA SER A 261 10.17 19.90 -0.74
C SER A 261 8.97 19.66 -1.67
N TYR A 262 9.17 19.87 -2.98
CA TYR A 262 8.10 19.71 -3.96
C TYR A 262 7.62 18.25 -4.08
N ILE A 263 6.40 18.06 -4.60
CA ILE A 263 5.82 16.77 -4.93
C ILE A 263 6.23 16.40 -6.34
N ASN A 264 6.86 15.22 -6.50
CA ASN A 264 7.24 14.74 -7.82
C ASN A 264 6.01 14.69 -8.75
N ASN A 265 6.18 15.18 -9.97
CA ASN A 265 5.12 15.28 -10.98
C ASN A 265 3.92 16.17 -10.57
N LEU A 266 4.11 17.15 -9.67
CA LEU A 266 3.11 18.18 -9.37
C LEU A 266 3.76 19.57 -9.22
N ASP A 267 3.54 20.46 -10.19
CA ASP A 267 4.18 21.79 -10.22
C ASP A 267 3.85 22.60 -8.95
N PRO A 268 4.88 23.00 -8.14
CA PRO A 268 4.67 23.66 -6.86
C PRO A 268 4.14 25.10 -6.96
N LYS A 269 4.37 25.79 -8.08
CA LYS A 269 3.93 27.17 -8.29
C LYS A 269 2.51 27.22 -8.84
N ARG A 270 2.22 26.36 -9.84
CA ARG A 270 0.90 26.27 -10.47
C ARG A 270 -0.14 25.69 -9.52
N PHE A 271 0.20 24.63 -8.79
CA PHE A 271 -0.73 23.88 -7.95
C PHE A 271 -0.52 24.11 -6.45
N ALA A 272 -0.02 25.28 -6.05
CA ALA A 272 0.31 25.60 -4.67
C ALA A 272 -0.83 25.33 -3.67
N TRP A 273 -2.08 25.55 -4.07
CA TRP A 273 -3.24 25.28 -3.21
C TRP A 273 -3.52 23.77 -3.06
N ILE A 274 -3.24 22.96 -4.08
CA ILE A 274 -3.37 21.49 -4.03
C ILE A 274 -2.39 20.91 -3.01
N TYR A 275 -1.18 21.47 -2.88
CA TYR A 275 -0.24 21.09 -1.81
C TYR A 275 -0.86 21.29 -0.43
N ARG A 276 -1.57 22.40 -0.20
CA ARG A 276 -2.26 22.66 1.07
C ARG A 276 -3.39 21.67 1.33
N THR A 277 -4.13 21.29 0.29
CA THR A 277 -5.16 20.25 0.38
C THR A 277 -4.56 18.89 0.74
N LEU A 278 -3.42 18.52 0.14
CA LEU A 278 -2.73 17.27 0.41
C LEU A 278 -2.11 17.25 1.82
N GLU A 279 -1.59 18.36 2.33
CA GLU A 279 -1.14 18.50 3.74
C GLU A 279 -2.27 18.16 4.72
N LYS A 280 -3.49 18.68 4.47
CA LYS A 280 -4.67 18.37 5.28
C LYS A 280 -5.02 16.88 5.19
N LEU A 281 -5.02 16.30 3.98
CA LEU A 281 -5.32 14.88 3.79
C LEU A 281 -4.31 13.98 4.52
N ILE A 282 -3.01 14.27 4.41
CA ILE A 282 -1.96 13.52 5.13
C ILE A 282 -2.16 13.63 6.64
N ALA A 283 -2.50 14.82 7.16
CA ALA A 283 -2.79 14.99 8.59
C ALA A 283 -3.98 14.12 9.05
N LYS A 284 -4.98 13.88 8.20
CA LYS A 284 -6.10 12.96 8.48
C LYS A 284 -5.70 11.48 8.37
N ALA A 285 -4.67 11.15 7.60
CA ALA A 285 -4.14 9.78 7.47
C ALA A 285 -3.28 9.34 8.67
N LEU A 286 -2.64 10.29 9.37
CA LEU A 286 -1.78 10.02 10.53
C LEU A 286 -2.39 9.03 11.56
N PRO A 287 -3.61 9.25 12.10
CA PRO A 287 -4.16 8.33 13.10
C PRO A 287 -4.42 6.91 12.54
N LEU A 288 -4.65 6.75 11.24
CA LEU A 288 -4.79 5.41 10.65
C LEU A 288 -3.43 4.74 10.45
N TRP A 289 -2.40 5.48 10.02
CA TRP A 289 -1.03 4.95 9.96
C TRP A 289 -0.54 4.53 11.35
N GLU A 290 -0.75 5.38 12.36
CA GLU A 290 -0.43 5.08 13.76
C GLU A 290 -1.13 3.81 14.28
N GLN A 291 -2.31 3.49 13.75
CA GLN A 291 -3.07 2.30 14.08
C GLN A 291 -2.57 1.02 13.39
N CYS A 292 -1.93 1.15 12.22
CA CYS A 292 -1.54 0.00 11.38
C CYS A 292 -0.03 -0.32 11.39
N LEU A 293 0.82 0.63 11.79
CA LEU A 293 2.28 0.46 11.80
C LEU A 293 2.74 -0.56 12.84
N VAL A 294 3.68 -1.43 12.45
CA VAL A 294 4.29 -2.45 13.30
C VAL A 294 5.80 -2.32 13.28
N MET A 295 6.43 -2.44 14.45
CA MET A 295 7.88 -2.46 14.56
C MET A 295 8.45 -3.78 14.05
N ALA A 296 9.57 -3.72 13.33
CA ALA A 296 10.35 -4.89 12.94
C ALA A 296 11.17 -5.39 14.15
N ASP A 297 10.52 -5.98 15.17
CA ASP A 297 11.22 -6.56 16.33
C ASP A 297 11.31 -8.09 16.21
N ALA A 298 12.54 -8.61 16.24
CA ALA A 298 12.86 -10.04 16.21
C ALA A 298 12.41 -10.82 17.46
N SER A 299 12.12 -10.14 18.58
CA SER A 299 11.89 -10.76 19.88
C SER A 299 10.41 -10.97 20.26
N HIS A 300 9.46 -10.62 19.39
CA HIS A 300 8.01 -10.59 19.69
C HIS A 300 7.61 -9.67 20.88
N SER A 301 8.55 -8.95 21.50
CA SER A 301 8.31 -8.12 22.69
C SER A 301 7.68 -6.76 22.35
N GLY A 302 7.87 -6.28 21.12
CA GLY A 302 7.25 -5.04 20.61
C GLY A 302 5.72 -5.01 20.60
N ARG A 303 5.05 -6.17 20.77
CA ARG A 303 3.58 -6.24 20.84
C ARG A 303 2.98 -5.62 22.09
N GLU A 304 3.76 -5.38 23.15
CA GLU A 304 3.25 -4.71 24.35
C GLU A 304 2.78 -3.27 24.09
N HIS A 305 3.31 -2.61 23.05
CA HIS A 305 3.10 -1.19 22.77
C HIS A 305 2.37 -0.91 21.44
N CYS A 306 2.07 -1.92 20.62
CA CYS A 306 1.28 -1.73 19.39
C CYS A 306 -0.23 -1.58 19.72
N PRO A 307 -0.95 -0.67 19.05
CA PRO A 307 -2.39 -0.53 19.22
C PRO A 307 -3.13 -1.72 18.58
N GLY A 308 -4.17 -2.22 19.24
CA GLY A 308 -5.00 -3.33 18.72
C GLY A 308 -4.79 -4.65 19.45
N LYS A 309 -4.86 -5.77 18.70
CA LYS A 309 -4.85 -7.14 19.25
C LYS A 309 -3.56 -7.47 20.02
N ARG A 310 -3.68 -7.67 21.33
CA ARG A 310 -2.55 -8.03 22.22
C ARG A 310 -2.35 -9.54 22.43
N ALA A 311 -3.37 -10.34 22.12
CA ALA A 311 -3.36 -11.79 22.29
C ALA A 311 -4.17 -12.48 21.18
N ALA A 312 -3.83 -13.73 20.86
CA ALA A 312 -4.61 -14.55 19.93
C ALA A 312 -6.07 -14.71 20.42
N ARG A 313 -7.06 -14.66 19.51
CA ARG A 313 -8.46 -14.87 19.89
C ARG A 313 -8.70 -16.33 20.23
N ILE A 314 -7.97 -17.21 19.56
CA ILE A 314 -8.01 -18.65 19.75
C ILE A 314 -6.64 -19.12 20.27
N PRO A 315 -6.60 -19.93 21.35
CA PRO A 315 -5.34 -20.41 21.88
C PRO A 315 -4.71 -21.43 20.94
N LYS A 316 -3.37 -21.47 20.91
CA LYS A 316 -2.65 -22.52 20.17
C LYS A 316 -2.95 -23.89 20.79
N SER A 317 -2.98 -24.94 19.95
CA SER A 317 -3.17 -26.31 20.45
C SER A 317 -1.97 -26.76 21.27
N ALA A 318 -2.23 -27.52 22.34
CA ALA A 318 -1.17 -28.20 23.09
C ALA A 318 -0.57 -29.38 22.30
N ASN A 319 -1.35 -29.96 21.38
CA ASN A 319 -0.93 -31.04 20.50
C ASN A 319 -1.64 -30.91 19.13
N PRO A 320 -1.02 -30.22 18.16
CA PRO A 320 -1.60 -30.03 16.83
C PRO A 320 -1.42 -31.26 15.90
N ASP A 321 -0.87 -32.36 16.40
CA ASP A 321 -0.53 -33.53 15.60
C ASP A 321 -1.76 -34.32 15.13
N ASP A 322 -1.69 -34.88 13.92
CA ASP A 322 -2.77 -35.68 13.34
C ASP A 322 -3.09 -36.96 14.10
N SER A 323 -2.14 -37.48 14.89
CA SER A 323 -2.34 -38.62 15.78
C SER A 323 -3.17 -38.28 17.03
N HIS A 324 -3.36 -36.99 17.32
CA HIS A 324 -4.16 -36.56 18.46
C HIS A 324 -5.65 -36.66 18.16
N LEU A 325 -6.28 -37.78 18.56
CA LEU A 325 -7.67 -38.09 18.22
C LEU A 325 -8.71 -37.01 18.58
N GLN A 326 -8.45 -36.18 19.59
CA GLN A 326 -9.36 -35.09 20.00
C GLN A 326 -9.40 -33.91 19.00
N ASN A 327 -8.48 -33.87 18.05
CA ASN A 327 -8.46 -32.90 16.96
C ASN A 327 -9.49 -33.26 15.85
N TRP A 328 -10.19 -34.38 15.97
CA TRP A 328 -10.96 -34.96 14.88
C TRP A 328 -12.36 -35.43 15.33
N ILE A 329 -13.32 -35.38 14.41
CA ILE A 329 -14.67 -35.93 14.57
C ILE A 329 -14.84 -37.08 13.57
N PRO A 330 -15.15 -38.31 14.01
CA PRO A 330 -15.25 -38.72 15.40
C PRO A 330 -13.87 -38.81 16.08
N SER A 331 -13.83 -38.63 17.40
CA SER A 331 -12.57 -38.77 18.17
C SER A 331 -12.26 -40.21 18.59
N ASP A 332 -13.17 -41.14 18.30
CA ASP A 332 -12.98 -42.58 18.47
C ASP A 332 -13.02 -43.25 17.09
N VAL A 333 -11.92 -43.94 16.77
CA VAL A 333 -11.72 -44.66 15.50
C VAL A 333 -12.77 -45.76 15.29
N THR A 334 -13.36 -46.28 16.36
CA THR A 334 -14.38 -47.34 16.27
C THR A 334 -15.73 -46.84 15.78
N GLU A 335 -16.02 -45.54 15.84
CA GLU A 335 -17.29 -44.96 15.38
C GLU A 335 -17.47 -45.06 13.86
N VAL A 336 -16.38 -45.21 13.09
CA VAL A 336 -16.45 -45.38 11.64
C VAL A 336 -16.51 -46.84 11.20
N ALA A 337 -16.57 -47.80 12.13
CA ALA A 337 -16.53 -49.23 11.80
C ALA A 337 -17.60 -49.64 10.77
N ASP A 338 -18.81 -49.10 10.92
CA ASP A 338 -19.96 -49.42 10.06
C ASP A 338 -20.18 -48.43 8.90
N SER A 339 -19.33 -47.41 8.75
CA SER A 339 -19.50 -46.40 7.69
C SER A 339 -19.13 -46.95 6.30
N ASP A 340 -19.89 -46.62 5.26
CA ASP A 340 -19.50 -46.93 3.88
C ASP A 340 -18.43 -45.94 3.40
N ILE A 341 -17.40 -46.43 2.71
CA ILE A 341 -16.33 -45.61 2.12
C ILE A 341 -16.04 -46.06 0.70
N ASP A 342 -15.75 -45.11 -0.21
CA ASP A 342 -15.32 -45.46 -1.57
C ASP A 342 -14.00 -46.25 -1.50
N PRO A 343 -13.95 -47.50 -2.00
CA PRO A 343 -12.74 -48.31 -1.96
C PRO A 343 -11.51 -47.62 -2.58
N LYS A 344 -11.72 -46.67 -3.51
CA LYS A 344 -10.65 -45.88 -4.13
C LYS A 344 -9.88 -45.01 -3.15
N LEU A 345 -10.52 -44.57 -2.06
CA LEU A 345 -9.88 -43.74 -1.03
C LEU A 345 -8.91 -44.54 -0.14
N LEU A 346 -8.85 -45.87 -0.32
CA LEU A 346 -8.05 -46.79 0.49
C LEU A 346 -7.03 -47.58 -0.36
N GLU A 347 -6.78 -47.17 -1.61
CA GLU A 347 -5.92 -47.92 -2.56
C GLU A 347 -4.42 -47.90 -2.20
N ASP A 348 -3.93 -46.88 -1.49
CA ASP A 348 -2.49 -46.68 -1.22
C ASP A 348 -1.97 -47.39 0.05
N GLU A 349 -2.86 -47.81 0.96
CA GLU A 349 -2.49 -48.53 2.17
C GLU A 349 -2.75 -50.03 2.01
N LYS A 350 -1.76 -50.87 2.39
CA LYS A 350 -1.93 -52.33 2.40
C LYS A 350 -3.08 -52.68 3.34
N TRP A 351 -4.27 -52.86 2.78
CA TRP A 351 -5.47 -53.28 3.48
C TRP A 351 -5.17 -54.44 4.44
N VAL A 352 -5.28 -54.16 5.73
CA VAL A 352 -5.55 -55.16 6.75
C VAL A 352 -7.02 -54.98 7.08
N GLU A 353 -7.83 -56.00 6.84
CA GLU A 353 -9.30 -56.00 6.97
C GLU A 353 -9.78 -55.50 8.37
N ASP A 354 -8.90 -55.58 9.38
CA ASP A 354 -9.15 -55.15 10.76
C ASP A 354 -8.58 -53.76 11.14
N ASN A 355 -7.91 -53.03 10.23
CA ASN A 355 -7.36 -51.71 10.56
C ASN A 355 -8.36 -50.59 10.22
N LEU A 356 -8.99 -50.02 11.25
CA LEU A 356 -9.95 -48.93 11.11
C LEU A 356 -9.31 -47.54 10.90
N LEU A 357 -8.00 -47.41 11.15
CA LEU A 357 -7.30 -46.12 11.05
C LEU A 357 -7.37 -45.46 9.66
N PRO A 358 -7.18 -46.17 8.54
CA PRO A 358 -7.19 -45.54 7.22
C PRO A 358 -8.59 -45.05 6.86
N LYS A 359 -9.60 -45.88 7.18
CA LYS A 359 -11.02 -45.54 7.05
C LYS A 359 -11.40 -44.31 7.89
N TRP A 360 -10.94 -44.26 9.14
CA TRP A 360 -11.14 -43.12 10.01
C TRP A 360 -10.42 -41.88 9.47
N ALA A 361 -9.19 -42.02 8.99
CA ALA A 361 -8.42 -40.92 8.42
C ALA A 361 -9.09 -40.27 7.22
N SER A 362 -9.81 -41.04 6.39
CA SER A 362 -10.56 -40.53 5.24
C SER A 362 -11.94 -39.95 5.56
N LEU A 363 -12.53 -40.29 6.72
CA LEU A 363 -13.89 -39.85 7.09
C LEU A 363 -13.89 -38.78 8.18
N ARG A 364 -12.77 -38.59 8.87
CA ARG A 364 -12.65 -37.65 9.98
C ARG A 364 -12.72 -36.20 9.50
N ILE A 365 -13.38 -35.36 10.29
CA ILE A 365 -13.48 -33.91 10.07
C ILE A 365 -12.67 -33.19 11.14
N PRO A 366 -11.90 -32.15 10.81
CA PRO A 366 -11.10 -31.44 11.80
C PRO A 366 -11.98 -30.64 12.78
N VAL A 367 -11.67 -30.75 14.07
CA VAL A 367 -12.27 -29.95 15.14
C VAL A 367 -11.62 -28.58 15.14
N HIS A 368 -12.41 -27.52 15.02
CA HIS A 368 -11.92 -26.16 15.19
C HIS A 368 -11.80 -25.80 16.69
N PRO A 369 -10.66 -25.27 17.17
CA PRO A 369 -10.54 -24.84 18.56
C PRO A 369 -11.48 -23.68 18.94
N GLU A 370 -11.91 -23.66 20.20
CA GLU A 370 -12.77 -22.62 20.76
C GLU A 370 -12.00 -21.32 21.07
N PRO A 371 -12.63 -20.13 20.93
CA PRO A 371 -12.05 -18.87 21.38
C PRO A 371 -11.71 -18.89 22.87
N SER A 372 -10.63 -18.20 23.22
CA SER A 372 -10.30 -17.92 24.63
C SER A 372 -11.36 -17.02 25.27
N PRO A 373 -11.47 -16.99 26.61
CA PRO A 373 -12.23 -15.96 27.29
C PRO A 373 -11.85 -14.57 26.77
N PHE A 374 -12.85 -13.72 26.51
CA PHE A 374 -12.62 -12.41 25.95
C PHE A 374 -11.66 -11.57 26.80
N LEU A 375 -10.61 -11.06 26.17
CA LEU A 375 -9.67 -10.10 26.75
C LEU A 375 -9.90 -8.75 26.11
N ALA A 376 -10.18 -7.74 26.94
CA ALA A 376 -10.39 -6.37 26.46
C ALA A 376 -9.14 -5.86 25.72
N GLN A 377 -9.34 -5.36 24.50
CA GLN A 377 -8.28 -4.82 23.67
C GLN A 377 -8.14 -3.31 23.90
N CYS A 378 -6.90 -2.82 23.82
CA CYS A 378 -6.62 -1.40 23.87
C CYS A 378 -6.23 -0.91 22.47
N TYR A 379 -7.16 -0.22 21.83
CA TYR A 379 -6.94 0.39 20.50
C TYR A 379 -6.25 1.74 20.58
N LYS A 380 -6.13 2.33 21.78
CA LYS A 380 -5.48 3.62 21.95
C LYS A 380 -4.00 3.55 21.57
N VAL A 381 -3.60 4.39 20.62
CA VAL A 381 -2.21 4.64 20.30
C VAL A 381 -1.55 5.39 21.45
N HIS A 382 -0.43 4.86 21.93
CA HIS A 382 0.39 5.48 22.95
C HIS A 382 1.08 6.76 22.44
N ASP A 383 1.22 7.79 23.27
CA ASP A 383 1.76 9.09 22.84
C ASP A 383 3.20 8.96 22.30
N GLU A 384 4.01 8.08 22.86
CA GLU A 384 5.37 7.77 22.40
C GLU A 384 5.42 7.11 21.00
N MET A 385 4.32 6.50 20.55
CA MET A 385 4.21 5.85 19.24
C MET A 385 3.65 6.79 18.17
N ARG A 386 3.11 7.95 18.56
CA ARG A 386 2.56 8.92 17.61
C ARG A 386 3.66 9.48 16.72
N LEU A 387 3.42 9.48 15.41
CA LEU A 387 4.41 9.91 14.41
C LEU A 387 4.85 11.36 14.65
N ALA A 388 3.90 12.22 15.03
CA ALA A 388 4.15 13.62 15.37
C ALA A 388 5.11 13.78 16.56
N ASN A 389 5.07 12.86 17.54
CA ASN A 389 5.92 12.93 18.71
C ASN A 389 7.29 12.30 18.43
N LYS A 390 7.30 11.11 17.82
CA LYS A 390 8.52 10.34 17.55
C LYS A 390 9.42 11.00 16.49
N PHE A 391 8.80 11.63 15.48
CA PHE A 391 9.50 12.21 14.33
C PHE A 391 9.30 13.73 14.21
N ALA A 392 8.97 14.41 15.32
CA ALA A 392 8.80 15.88 15.35
C ALA A 392 9.99 16.62 14.69
N LYS A 393 11.22 16.17 14.96
CA LYS A 393 12.45 16.82 14.51
C LYS A 393 12.89 16.41 13.11
N SER A 394 12.71 15.14 12.76
CA SER A 394 13.14 14.61 11.46
C SER A 394 12.09 14.84 10.38
N GLY A 395 10.82 14.99 10.75
CA GLY A 395 9.73 15.02 9.78
C GLY A 395 9.45 13.64 9.16
N LEU A 396 8.62 13.64 8.13
CA LEU A 396 8.19 12.46 7.38
C LEU A 396 8.58 12.55 5.92
N GLN A 397 8.57 11.41 5.21
CA GLN A 397 8.71 11.32 3.77
C GLN A 397 7.48 10.59 3.22
N VAL A 398 6.79 11.19 2.25
CA VAL A 398 5.55 10.64 1.67
C VAL A 398 5.63 10.67 0.15
N ILE A 399 5.27 9.56 -0.49
CA ILE A 399 5.08 9.44 -1.93
C ILE A 399 3.58 9.57 -2.21
N ILE A 400 3.21 10.26 -3.29
CA ILE A 400 1.82 10.61 -3.60
C ILE A 400 1.47 10.15 -5.01
N LYS A 401 0.30 9.51 -5.15
CA LYS A 401 -0.35 9.24 -6.44
C LYS A 401 -1.78 9.76 -6.40
N ILE A 402 -2.21 10.38 -7.48
CA ILE A 402 -3.60 10.79 -7.71
C ILE A 402 -4.00 10.18 -9.04
N ALA A 403 -5.03 9.34 -9.02
CA ALA A 403 -5.47 8.61 -10.21
C ALA A 403 -6.98 8.67 -10.40
N SER A 404 -7.39 8.58 -11.66
CA SER A 404 -8.79 8.49 -12.08
C SER A 404 -8.98 7.28 -12.96
N ILE A 405 -9.77 6.30 -12.51
CA ILE A 405 -10.22 5.19 -13.34
C ILE A 405 -11.50 5.65 -14.04
N GLU A 406 -11.52 5.63 -15.36
CA GLU A 406 -12.61 6.07 -16.22
C GLU A 406 -13.12 4.88 -17.03
N LEU A 407 -14.41 4.56 -16.90
CA LEU A 407 -15.08 3.51 -17.64
C LEU A 407 -16.09 4.13 -18.61
N THR A 408 -16.11 3.61 -19.84
CA THR A 408 -17.08 4.00 -20.88
C THR A 408 -17.98 2.82 -21.24
N PRO A 409 -19.10 3.04 -21.94
CA PRO A 409 -19.90 1.93 -22.47
C PRO A 409 -19.08 0.90 -23.29
N GLU A 410 -18.06 1.37 -24.02
CA GLU A 410 -17.14 0.54 -24.80
C GLU A 410 -16.14 -0.21 -23.91
N HIS A 411 -15.63 0.45 -22.87
CA HIS A 411 -14.70 -0.10 -21.88
C HIS A 411 -15.37 -0.16 -20.50
N SER A 412 -16.40 -1.00 -20.39
CA SER A 412 -17.33 -0.98 -19.24
C SER A 412 -16.86 -1.74 -18.01
N LYS A 413 -15.67 -2.34 -18.05
CA LYS A 413 -15.14 -3.23 -17.00
C LYS A 413 -13.70 -2.87 -16.66
N PHE A 414 -13.41 -2.85 -15.37
CA PHE A 414 -12.08 -2.84 -14.80
C PHE A 414 -11.73 -4.24 -14.29
N ALA A 415 -10.58 -4.77 -14.71
CA ALA A 415 -10.13 -6.10 -14.32
C ALA A 415 -9.69 -6.15 -12.84
N ALA A 416 -9.57 -7.35 -12.28
CA ALA A 416 -8.95 -7.51 -10.98
C ALA A 416 -7.49 -7.04 -11.05
N GLY A 417 -7.03 -6.36 -10.00
CA GLY A 417 -5.61 -6.11 -9.84
C GLY A 417 -4.89 -7.38 -9.41
N SER A 418 -3.61 -7.44 -9.73
CA SER A 418 -2.68 -8.44 -9.25
C SER A 418 -2.31 -8.22 -7.79
N TRP A 419 -1.91 -9.30 -7.11
CA TRP A 419 -1.42 -9.27 -5.74
C TRP A 419 -0.05 -8.59 -5.67
N HIS A 420 0.09 -7.56 -4.83
CA HIS A 420 1.35 -6.84 -4.70
C HIS A 420 1.54 -6.15 -3.35
N VAL A 421 2.78 -5.71 -3.12
CA VAL A 421 3.13 -4.67 -2.12
C VAL A 421 3.59 -3.39 -2.81
N GLU A 422 3.75 -2.33 -2.03
CA GLU A 422 4.06 -1.00 -2.53
C GLU A 422 5.57 -0.75 -2.59
N GLY A 423 6.08 -0.44 -3.78
CA GLY A 423 7.47 -0.07 -4.03
C GLY A 423 8.49 -1.18 -3.78
N GLN A 424 9.71 -0.97 -4.26
CA GLN A 424 10.86 -1.82 -3.97
C GLN A 424 11.52 -1.38 -2.65
N LEU A 425 12.57 -2.08 -2.24
CA LEU A 425 13.31 -1.74 -1.02
C LEU A 425 13.96 -0.36 -1.03
N ASN A 426 14.19 0.19 -2.22
CA ASN A 426 14.70 1.54 -2.40
C ASN A 426 13.76 2.59 -1.78
N GLU A 427 12.46 2.37 -1.91
CA GLU A 427 11.44 3.32 -1.46
C GLU A 427 11.09 3.19 0.03
N ARG A 428 11.43 2.07 0.68
CA ARG A 428 11.22 1.84 2.13
C ARG A 428 9.80 2.16 2.60
N ILE A 429 8.78 1.87 1.78
CA ILE A 429 7.38 2.13 2.13
C ILE A 429 6.99 1.18 3.26
N CYS A 430 6.52 1.73 4.39
CA CYS A 430 6.09 0.96 5.56
C CYS A 430 4.57 0.94 5.75
N ALA A 431 3.84 1.91 5.20
CA ALA A 431 2.39 1.94 5.25
C ALA A 431 1.79 2.70 4.07
N THR A 432 0.56 2.35 3.74
CA THR A 432 -0.24 2.95 2.68
C THR A 432 -1.49 3.57 3.28
N ALA A 433 -1.90 4.73 2.78
CA ALA A 433 -3.24 5.25 2.97
C ALA A 433 -3.90 5.56 1.62
N LEU A 434 -5.13 5.10 1.43
CA LEU A 434 -5.94 5.30 0.24
C LEU A 434 -7.19 6.08 0.60
N TYR A 435 -7.47 7.15 -0.14
CA TYR A 435 -8.70 7.92 -0.01
C TYR A 435 -9.51 7.87 -1.30
N TYR A 436 -10.69 7.26 -1.25
CA TYR A 436 -11.60 7.15 -2.39
C TYR A 436 -12.52 8.38 -2.45
N LEU A 437 -12.13 9.40 -3.22
CA LEU A 437 -12.72 10.75 -3.12
C LEU A 437 -14.04 10.92 -3.90
N ASP A 438 -14.17 10.24 -5.04
CA ASP A 438 -15.27 10.45 -5.98
C ASP A 438 -15.47 9.20 -6.85
N SER A 439 -16.62 8.56 -6.73
CA SER A 439 -16.99 7.35 -7.47
C SER A 439 -18.43 7.47 -7.97
N ASP A 440 -18.63 7.36 -9.28
CA ASP A 440 -19.94 7.45 -9.90
C ASP A 440 -20.18 6.33 -10.91
N ASN A 441 -21.43 5.87 -11.01
CA ASN A 441 -21.89 4.85 -11.96
C ASN A 441 -21.08 3.53 -12.02
N ILE A 442 -20.40 3.13 -10.94
CA ILE A 442 -19.67 1.86 -10.84
C ILE A 442 -20.25 0.91 -9.79
N THR A 443 -20.09 -0.40 -9.99
CA THR A 443 -20.35 -1.40 -8.96
C THR A 443 -19.42 -1.21 -7.76
N GLU A 444 -19.77 -1.84 -6.64
CA GLU A 444 -18.90 -1.87 -5.48
C GLU A 444 -17.56 -2.55 -5.83
N SER A 445 -16.48 -2.11 -5.20
CA SER A 445 -15.20 -2.78 -5.25
C SER A 445 -14.52 -2.72 -3.87
N SER A 446 -13.55 -3.59 -3.68
CA SER A 446 -12.85 -3.83 -2.43
C SER A 446 -11.35 -3.99 -2.65
N LEU A 447 -10.61 -3.98 -1.54
CA LEU A 447 -9.24 -4.49 -1.47
C LEU A 447 -9.24 -5.80 -0.69
N SER A 448 -8.69 -6.83 -1.30
CA SER A 448 -8.39 -8.10 -0.65
C SER A 448 -6.97 -8.04 -0.09
N PHE A 449 -6.76 -8.65 1.08
CA PHE A 449 -5.47 -8.70 1.76
C PHE A 449 -5.04 -10.14 2.00
N GLU A 450 -3.76 -10.41 1.84
CA GLU A 450 -3.11 -11.64 2.24
C GLU A 450 -1.75 -11.35 2.89
N MET A 451 -1.23 -12.32 3.62
CA MET A 451 0.07 -12.19 4.28
C MET A 451 0.88 -13.47 4.16
N GLN A 452 2.20 -13.32 4.15
CA GLN A 452 3.11 -14.43 4.26
C GLN A 452 3.35 -14.78 5.74
N THR A 453 3.31 -16.07 6.07
CA THR A 453 3.60 -16.59 7.42
C THR A 453 5.09 -16.83 7.64
N ASP A 454 5.53 -16.99 8.91
CA ASP A 454 6.93 -17.31 9.22
C ASP A 454 7.33 -18.67 8.62
N SER A 455 8.40 -18.70 7.84
CA SER A 455 8.94 -19.94 7.28
C SER A 455 9.43 -20.92 8.35
N TYR A 456 9.69 -20.47 9.58
CA TYR A 456 10.11 -21.31 10.72
C TYR A 456 9.00 -21.48 11.76
N ILE A 457 7.73 -21.47 11.32
CA ILE A 457 6.58 -21.68 12.20
C ILE A 457 6.66 -23.00 12.97
N ASP A 458 7.32 -24.02 12.43
CA ASP A 458 7.60 -25.30 13.11
C ASP A 458 8.43 -25.12 14.40
N ARG A 459 9.12 -24.00 14.58
CA ARG A 459 9.83 -23.70 15.83
C ARG A 459 8.92 -23.15 16.90
N GLU A 460 7.78 -22.58 16.53
CA GLU A 460 6.82 -21.95 17.42
C GLU A 460 6.03 -22.99 18.23
N PRO A 461 5.98 -22.87 19.57
CA PRO A 461 5.13 -23.72 20.39
C PRO A 461 3.68 -23.66 19.90
N GLY A 462 3.04 -24.83 19.76
CA GLY A 462 1.66 -24.98 19.29
C GLY A 462 1.48 -25.10 17.77
N PHE A 463 2.57 -25.04 17.00
CA PHE A 463 2.60 -25.36 15.56
C PHE A 463 3.55 -26.52 15.23
N ARG A 464 4.18 -27.11 16.26
CA ARG A 464 5.04 -28.29 16.16
C ARG A 464 4.22 -29.56 15.98
N VAL A 465 4.45 -30.26 14.88
CA VAL A 465 3.88 -31.58 14.58
C VAL A 465 5.01 -32.56 14.23
N ASP A 466 4.72 -33.86 14.28
CA ASP A 466 5.62 -34.87 13.73
C ASP A 466 5.64 -34.81 12.19
N GLN A 467 6.60 -35.52 11.59
CA GLN A 467 6.75 -35.56 10.14
C GLN A 467 5.45 -35.99 9.47
N ASP A 468 5.03 -35.26 8.42
CA ASP A 468 3.83 -35.51 7.62
C ASP A 468 2.50 -35.50 8.43
N SER A 469 2.49 -34.94 9.64
CA SER A 469 1.35 -34.95 10.57
C SER A 469 0.70 -33.56 10.77
N TYR A 470 0.55 -32.81 9.67
CA TYR A 470 0.09 -31.42 9.66
C TYR A 470 -1.35 -31.20 9.17
N ASN A 471 -2.10 -32.25 8.80
CA ASN A 471 -3.39 -32.11 8.12
C ASN A 471 -4.41 -31.33 8.95
N TRP A 472 -4.54 -31.66 10.25
CA TRP A 472 -5.42 -30.92 11.14
C TRP A 472 -5.03 -29.44 11.21
N LEU A 473 -3.74 -29.17 11.36
CA LEU A 473 -3.20 -27.82 11.51
C LEU A 473 -3.44 -26.98 10.23
N GLN A 474 -3.18 -27.56 9.07
CA GLN A 474 -3.43 -26.93 7.78
C GLN A 474 -4.94 -26.67 7.59
N SER A 475 -5.81 -27.60 7.99
CA SER A 475 -7.27 -27.41 7.95
C SER A 475 -7.77 -26.29 8.86
N VAL A 476 -7.28 -26.19 10.11
CA VAL A 476 -7.72 -25.09 11.00
C VAL A 476 -7.11 -23.73 10.65
N ILE A 477 -6.01 -23.70 9.88
CA ILE A 477 -5.40 -22.47 9.34
C ILE A 477 -6.01 -22.08 7.98
N GLY A 478 -6.46 -23.05 7.19
CA GLY A 478 -6.94 -22.86 5.81
C GLY A 478 -5.80 -22.59 4.83
N ALA A 479 -4.61 -23.15 5.06
CA ALA A 479 -3.48 -22.99 4.16
C ALA A 479 -2.55 -24.22 4.21
N ASN A 480 -2.04 -24.61 3.05
CA ASN A 480 -1.05 -25.66 2.93
C ASN A 480 0.30 -25.21 3.55
N LEU A 481 0.72 -25.91 4.60
CA LEU A 481 2.06 -25.84 5.16
C LEU A 481 2.96 -26.77 4.33
N GLY A 482 3.98 -26.22 3.66
CA GLY A 482 4.74 -26.96 2.63
C GLY A 482 5.49 -28.21 3.13
N VAL A 483 5.88 -29.08 2.19
CA VAL A 483 6.64 -30.32 2.47
C VAL A 483 8.09 -29.98 2.85
N GLY A 484 8.50 -30.44 4.04
CA GLY A 484 9.79 -30.16 4.64
C GLY A 484 9.71 -28.98 5.61
N ASN A 485 10.07 -29.25 6.88
CA ASN A 485 10.12 -28.28 7.98
C ASN A 485 10.92 -27.02 7.61
N ALA A 486 10.29 -26.05 6.95
CA ALA A 486 10.63 -24.63 6.86
C ALA A 486 9.93 -23.91 5.66
N SER A 487 8.62 -24.02 5.46
CA SER A 487 7.94 -23.35 4.33
C SER A 487 6.88 -22.35 4.79
N ALA A 488 7.08 -21.08 4.41
CA ALA A 488 6.08 -20.02 4.58
C ALA A 488 4.88 -20.27 3.63
N CYS A 489 3.67 -20.02 4.10
CA CYS A 489 2.46 -20.02 3.27
C CYS A 489 1.89 -18.61 3.12
N LEU A 490 1.14 -18.39 2.03
CA LEU A 490 0.28 -17.22 1.88
C LEU A 490 -1.09 -17.52 2.47
N GLN A 491 -1.51 -16.67 3.40
CA GLN A 491 -2.81 -16.75 4.04
C GLN A 491 -3.67 -15.54 3.68
N ALA A 492 -4.84 -15.78 3.10
CA ALA A 492 -5.86 -14.77 2.90
C ALA A 492 -6.31 -14.21 4.27
N CYS A 493 -6.25 -12.89 4.42
CA CYS A 493 -6.54 -12.19 5.67
C CYS A 493 -7.95 -11.57 5.69
N GLY A 494 -8.51 -11.32 4.51
CA GLY A 494 -9.86 -10.81 4.35
C GLY A 494 -9.94 -9.65 3.36
N THR A 495 -11.13 -9.05 3.27
CA THR A 495 -11.47 -8.06 2.24
C THR A 495 -12.12 -6.84 2.89
N VAL A 496 -11.77 -5.64 2.42
CA VAL A 496 -12.35 -4.37 2.87
C VAL A 496 -12.99 -3.64 1.70
N THR A 497 -14.26 -3.27 1.82
CA THR A 497 -14.97 -2.48 0.81
C THR A 497 -14.38 -1.07 0.72
N THR A 498 -14.25 -0.55 -0.50
CA THR A 498 -13.56 0.72 -0.76
C THR A 498 -14.51 1.75 -1.39
N GLY A 499 -15.59 2.04 -0.67
CA GLY A 499 -16.61 3.01 -1.08
C GLY A 499 -16.12 4.46 -1.07
N GLN A 500 -16.86 5.34 -1.75
CA GLN A 500 -16.58 6.78 -1.77
C GLN A 500 -16.62 7.37 -0.34
N GLY A 501 -15.65 8.23 -0.04
CA GLY A 501 -15.50 8.90 1.26
C GLY A 501 -14.70 8.10 2.28
N ARG A 502 -14.31 6.86 1.96
CA ARG A 502 -13.50 6.01 2.84
C ARG A 502 -12.03 6.39 2.74
N LEU A 503 -11.45 6.69 3.89
CA LEU A 503 -10.00 6.71 4.11
C LEU A 503 -9.60 5.37 4.73
N LEU A 504 -8.67 4.66 4.09
CA LEU A 504 -8.19 3.35 4.49
C LEU A 504 -6.68 3.42 4.68
N ALA A 505 -6.12 2.76 5.70
CA ALA A 505 -4.68 2.57 5.82
C ALA A 505 -4.32 1.15 6.25
N PHE A 506 -3.18 0.68 5.77
CA PHE A 506 -2.67 -0.65 6.04
C PHE A 506 -1.14 -0.65 5.97
N PRO A 507 -0.46 -1.54 6.70
CA PRO A 507 1.00 -1.66 6.61
C PRO A 507 1.40 -2.25 5.25
N ASN A 508 2.59 -1.90 4.78
CA ASN A 508 3.19 -2.52 3.60
C ASN A 508 3.72 -3.94 3.88
N THR A 509 3.21 -4.58 4.94
CA THR A 509 3.46 -5.99 5.26
C THR A 509 2.39 -6.91 4.67
N LEU A 510 1.25 -6.34 4.26
CA LEU A 510 0.13 -7.08 3.66
C LEU A 510 0.22 -6.94 2.15
N GLN A 511 0.20 -8.07 1.46
CA GLN A 511 -0.07 -8.06 0.03
C GLN A 511 -1.54 -7.72 -0.17
N HIS A 512 -1.83 -6.99 -1.24
CA HIS A 512 -3.19 -6.60 -1.54
C HIS A 512 -3.48 -6.63 -3.03
N ALA A 513 -4.76 -6.80 -3.34
CA ALA A 513 -5.28 -6.82 -4.70
C ALA A 513 -6.62 -6.09 -4.76
N VAL A 514 -6.84 -5.31 -5.81
CA VAL A 514 -8.12 -4.63 -6.05
C VAL A 514 -9.11 -5.55 -6.75
N SER A 515 -10.34 -5.60 -6.25
CA SER A 515 -11.40 -6.39 -6.88
C SER A 515 -11.82 -5.77 -8.23
N PRO A 516 -12.25 -6.59 -9.19
CA PRO A 516 -12.83 -6.07 -10.44
C PRO A 516 -14.11 -5.27 -10.15
N PHE A 517 -14.44 -4.33 -11.04
CA PHE A 517 -15.72 -3.61 -11.00
C PHE A 517 -16.17 -3.22 -12.42
N GLU A 518 -17.44 -2.90 -12.58
CA GLU A 518 -18.02 -2.51 -13.87
C GLU A 518 -19.03 -1.36 -13.75
N LEU A 519 -19.48 -0.84 -14.89
CA LEU A 519 -20.55 0.15 -14.93
C LEU A 519 -21.88 -0.41 -14.40
N LYS A 520 -22.54 0.34 -13.50
CA LYS A 520 -23.91 0.04 -13.05
C LYS A 520 -24.93 0.25 -14.17
N ASP A 521 -24.93 1.44 -14.77
CA ASP A 521 -25.66 1.76 -15.99
C ASP A 521 -24.67 1.73 -17.16
N LYS A 522 -24.67 0.62 -17.91
CA LYS A 522 -23.76 0.37 -19.04
C LYS A 522 -23.97 1.32 -20.23
N THR A 523 -24.96 2.22 -20.17
CA THR A 523 -25.21 3.23 -21.21
C THR A 523 -24.54 4.58 -20.94
N LYS A 524 -23.98 4.77 -19.74
CA LYS A 524 -23.34 6.00 -19.31
C LYS A 524 -21.91 5.74 -18.85
N PRO A 525 -21.01 6.71 -18.99
CA PRO A 525 -19.69 6.60 -18.38
C PRO A 525 -19.79 6.54 -16.85
N GLY A 526 -18.72 6.11 -16.22
CA GLY A 526 -18.58 6.05 -14.76
C GLY A 526 -17.11 6.15 -14.40
N HIS A 527 -16.83 6.49 -13.15
CA HIS A 527 -15.45 6.72 -12.71
C HIS A 527 -15.22 6.33 -11.26
N ARG A 528 -13.94 6.19 -10.94
CA ARG A 528 -13.43 6.02 -9.59
C ARG A 528 -12.14 6.79 -9.42
N ARG A 529 -12.13 7.76 -8.52
CA ARG A 529 -11.00 8.63 -8.24
C ARG A 529 -10.49 8.42 -6.83
N PHE A 530 -9.18 8.38 -6.69
CA PHE A 530 -8.55 8.17 -5.40
C PHE A 530 -7.20 8.87 -5.29
N VAL A 531 -6.80 9.13 -4.06
CA VAL A 531 -5.44 9.56 -3.69
C VAL A 531 -4.80 8.42 -2.92
N ALA A 532 -3.60 8.02 -3.33
CA ALA A 532 -2.75 7.11 -2.60
C ALA A 532 -1.58 7.87 -1.96
N LEU A 533 -1.32 7.58 -0.70
CA LEU A 533 -0.26 8.14 0.12
C LEU A 533 0.57 6.99 0.68
N TRP A 534 1.85 6.96 0.35
CA TRP A 534 2.77 5.95 0.88
C TRP A 534 3.74 6.59 1.86
N LEU A 535 3.70 6.13 3.10
CA LEU A 535 4.62 6.54 4.15
C LEU A 535 5.92 5.77 3.99
N VAL A 536 7.01 6.50 3.76
CA VAL A 536 8.37 5.97 3.81
C VAL A 536 8.78 5.84 5.28
N ASP A 537 9.43 4.74 5.66
CA ASP A 537 9.88 4.47 7.03
C ASP A 537 10.68 5.65 7.61
N PRO A 538 10.13 6.43 8.56
CA PRO A 538 10.77 7.65 9.04
C PRO A 538 12.07 7.41 9.84
N HIS A 539 12.41 6.15 10.15
CA HIS A 539 13.68 5.79 10.78
C HIS A 539 14.87 5.83 9.80
N VAL A 540 14.61 5.75 8.48
CA VAL A 540 15.64 5.87 7.45
C VAL A 540 15.21 6.87 6.40
N ARG A 541 15.98 7.95 6.28
CA ARG A 541 15.74 8.96 5.26
C ARG A 541 16.32 8.51 3.92
N ILE A 542 15.50 8.50 2.87
CA ILE A 542 15.91 8.15 1.50
C ILE A 542 16.02 9.40 0.62
N ILE A 543 16.68 9.27 -0.54
CA ILE A 543 16.81 10.36 -1.51
C ILE A 543 15.41 10.86 -1.90
N SER A 544 15.19 12.16 -1.80
CA SER A 544 13.86 12.79 -1.97
C SER A 544 13.92 13.92 -2.98
N THR A 545 12.76 14.52 -3.24
CA THR A 545 12.68 15.78 -3.98
C THR A 545 13.42 16.95 -3.32
N ALA A 546 13.81 16.84 -2.04
CA ALA A 546 14.69 17.82 -1.40
C ALA A 546 16.16 17.73 -1.89
N ASN A 547 16.55 16.56 -2.41
CA ASN A 547 17.87 16.28 -2.97
C ASN A 547 17.86 16.39 -4.50
N VAL A 548 16.78 15.97 -5.15
CA VAL A 548 16.63 15.92 -6.61
C VAL A 548 15.79 17.10 -7.07
N PRO A 549 16.36 18.10 -7.77
CA PRO A 549 15.59 19.21 -8.29
C PRO A 549 14.58 18.75 -9.36
N PRO A 550 13.55 19.57 -9.66
CA PRO A 550 12.60 19.26 -10.72
C PRO A 550 13.33 18.89 -12.02
N GLN A 551 12.91 17.77 -12.59
CA GLN A 551 13.53 17.17 -13.78
C GLN A 551 12.80 17.58 -15.06
N GLN A 552 11.60 18.15 -14.93
CA GLN A 552 10.70 18.48 -16.02
C GLN A 552 11.26 19.62 -16.87
N GLN A 553 11.51 19.33 -18.15
CA GLN A 553 11.94 20.31 -19.15
C GLN A 553 10.90 21.42 -19.33
N SER A 554 9.61 21.06 -19.39
CA SER A 554 8.48 21.98 -19.55
C SER A 554 8.39 22.98 -18.40
N TRP A 555 8.51 22.53 -17.14
CA TRP A 555 8.47 23.42 -15.98
C TRP A 555 9.58 24.46 -16.04
N TRP A 556 10.78 24.06 -16.44
CA TRP A 556 11.90 25.00 -16.57
C TRP A 556 11.64 26.03 -17.69
N VAL A 557 11.19 25.59 -18.87
CA VAL A 557 10.87 26.48 -19.99
C VAL A 557 9.76 27.47 -19.60
N GLU A 558 8.65 26.98 -19.04
CA GLU A 558 7.54 27.81 -18.55
C GLU A 558 8.00 28.81 -17.49
N SER A 559 8.87 28.40 -16.56
CA SER A 559 9.40 29.28 -15.51
C SER A 559 10.20 30.47 -16.06
N ILE A 560 10.76 30.37 -17.26
CA ILE A 560 11.46 31.49 -17.93
C ILE A 560 10.47 32.39 -18.66
N LEU A 561 9.44 31.79 -19.26
CA LEU A 561 8.45 32.52 -20.06
C LEU A 561 7.47 33.30 -19.20
N ASP A 562 7.07 32.77 -18.04
CA ASP A 562 6.13 33.41 -17.13
C ASP A 562 6.71 34.59 -16.33
N LYS A 563 7.96 34.99 -16.61
CA LYS A 563 8.61 36.16 -15.98
C LYS A 563 8.19 37.47 -16.63
N SER A 564 8.26 38.56 -15.85
CA SER A 564 8.09 39.92 -16.39
C SER A 564 9.16 40.21 -17.47
N PRO A 565 8.94 41.13 -18.42
CA PRO A 565 9.90 41.38 -19.52
C PRO A 565 11.33 41.64 -19.04
N ALA A 566 11.52 42.41 -17.95
CA ALA A 566 12.84 42.69 -17.38
C ALA A 566 13.49 41.47 -16.71
N GLU A 567 12.71 40.64 -16.02
CA GLU A 567 13.19 39.40 -15.40
C GLU A 567 13.44 38.30 -16.42
N ARG A 568 12.64 38.27 -17.49
CA ARG A 568 12.82 37.41 -18.66
C ARG A 568 14.11 37.81 -19.37
N GLU A 569 14.35 39.09 -19.63
CA GLU A 569 15.60 39.58 -20.22
C GLU A 569 16.82 39.18 -19.36
N ALA A 570 16.75 39.34 -18.04
CA ALA A 570 17.82 38.92 -17.13
C ALA A 570 18.01 37.38 -17.08
N ALA A 571 16.94 36.60 -17.13
CA ALA A 571 17.00 35.13 -17.15
C ALA A 571 17.53 34.60 -18.48
N VAL A 572 17.13 35.23 -19.59
CA VAL A 572 17.50 34.89 -20.96
C VAL A 572 18.92 35.38 -21.29
N ALA A 573 19.41 36.46 -20.66
CA ALA A 573 20.79 36.92 -20.78
C ALA A 573 21.83 35.89 -20.27
N GLN A 574 21.39 34.86 -19.52
CA GLN A 574 22.25 33.73 -19.12
C GLN A 574 22.24 32.58 -20.15
N LEU A 575 21.46 32.68 -21.23
CA LEU A 575 21.41 31.69 -22.31
C LEU A 575 22.51 31.97 -23.35
N PRO A 576 22.94 30.96 -24.14
CA PRO A 576 23.84 31.15 -25.25
C PRO A 576 23.34 32.21 -26.26
N GLU A 577 24.27 32.96 -26.87
CA GLU A 577 23.95 34.09 -27.78
C GLU A 577 23.05 33.68 -28.96
N GLU A 578 23.19 32.45 -29.45
CA GLU A 578 22.36 31.89 -30.53
C GLU A 578 20.87 31.83 -30.14
N ILE A 579 20.56 31.52 -28.88
CA ILE A 579 19.18 31.47 -28.36
C ILE A 579 18.64 32.89 -28.16
N LEU A 580 19.49 33.79 -27.69
CA LEU A 580 19.18 35.21 -27.54
C LEU A 580 18.80 35.86 -28.87
N GLU A 581 19.51 35.52 -29.95
CA GLU A 581 19.24 36.03 -31.29
C GLU A 581 17.89 35.52 -31.83
N SER A 582 17.59 34.22 -31.72
CA SER A 582 16.29 33.68 -32.11
C SER A 582 15.12 34.24 -31.28
N LEU A 583 15.32 34.48 -29.97
CA LEU A 583 14.31 35.11 -29.11
C LEU A 583 14.05 36.57 -29.50
N ARG A 584 15.09 37.30 -29.96
CA ARG A 584 14.96 38.67 -30.49
C ARG A 584 14.20 38.69 -31.81
N GLU A 585 14.54 37.79 -32.73
CA GLU A 585 13.85 37.67 -34.03
C GLU A 585 12.38 37.26 -33.89
N ALA A 586 12.05 36.46 -32.88
CA ALA A 586 10.68 36.07 -32.56
C ALA A 586 9.85 37.16 -31.86
N GLY A 587 10.43 38.33 -31.56
CA GLY A 587 9.73 39.43 -30.90
C GLY A 587 9.32 39.14 -29.44
N VAL A 588 9.96 38.17 -28.78
CA VAL A 588 9.66 37.79 -27.39
C VAL A 588 10.00 38.90 -26.39
N PHE A 589 10.83 39.85 -26.82
CA PHE A 589 11.23 41.05 -26.06
C PHE A 589 10.46 42.32 -26.44
N ASP A 590 9.68 42.31 -27.53
CA ASP A 590 9.05 43.51 -28.11
C ASP A 590 7.56 43.67 -27.74
N CYS A 591 6.99 42.77 -26.93
CA CYS A 591 5.63 42.91 -26.43
C CYS A 591 5.59 43.86 -25.22
N ASP A 592 5.27 45.14 -25.47
CA ASP A 592 4.61 45.98 -24.47
C ASP A 592 3.31 45.27 -24.06
N ASP A 593 3.21 44.86 -22.79
CA ASP A 593 2.01 44.29 -22.19
C ASP A 593 0.85 45.30 -22.25
N GLN A 594 0.07 45.24 -23.33
CA GLN A 594 -1.36 45.47 -23.21
C GLN A 594 -2.08 44.12 -23.26
N PRO A 595 -2.87 43.78 -22.23
CA PRO A 595 -3.62 42.53 -22.22
C PRO A 595 -4.59 42.52 -23.39
N THR A 596 -4.32 41.68 -24.40
CA THR A 596 -5.33 41.39 -25.43
C THR A 596 -6.31 40.40 -24.84
N THR A 597 -7.40 40.94 -24.28
CA THR A 597 -8.55 40.13 -23.87
C THR A 597 -9.19 39.52 -25.11
N ASP A 598 -9.40 38.21 -25.12
CA ASP A 598 -10.40 37.63 -26.01
C ASP A 598 -11.81 38.11 -25.59
N ARG A 599 -12.84 37.80 -26.38
CA ARG A 599 -14.23 38.22 -26.08
C ARG A 599 -14.77 37.68 -24.73
N ASN A 600 -14.01 36.84 -24.02
CA ASN A 600 -14.39 36.15 -22.80
C ASN A 600 -13.51 36.52 -21.58
N GLY A 601 -12.49 37.38 -21.72
CA GLY A 601 -11.69 37.87 -20.59
C GLY A 601 -10.66 36.88 -20.05
N GLN A 602 -10.23 35.88 -20.83
CA GLN A 602 -9.11 35.01 -20.47
C GLN A 602 -7.82 35.51 -21.13
N GLY A 603 -6.76 35.72 -20.35
CA GLY A 603 -5.44 36.11 -20.86
C GLY A 603 -4.81 34.97 -21.66
N LYS A 604 -4.42 35.24 -22.91
CA LYS A 604 -3.62 34.30 -23.71
C LYS A 604 -2.15 34.47 -23.32
N ALA A 605 -1.53 33.42 -22.78
CA ALA A 605 -0.07 33.32 -22.74
C ALA A 605 0.46 33.42 -24.18
N ALA A 606 1.47 34.26 -24.41
CA ALA A 606 2.09 34.37 -25.72
C ALA A 606 2.74 33.03 -26.08
N THR A 607 2.15 32.27 -27.01
CA THR A 607 2.77 31.06 -27.57
C THR A 607 4.00 31.49 -28.36
N LEU A 608 5.18 31.02 -27.92
CA LEU A 608 6.43 31.21 -28.66
C LEU A 608 6.29 30.66 -30.09
N PRO A 609 6.96 31.28 -31.08
CA PRO A 609 7.18 30.63 -32.36
C PRO A 609 7.83 29.26 -32.18
N GLU A 610 7.39 28.29 -32.99
CA GLU A 610 7.75 26.87 -32.86
C GLU A 610 9.28 26.63 -32.86
N GLU A 611 10.01 27.42 -33.65
CA GLU A 611 11.48 27.38 -33.71
C GLU A 611 12.15 27.79 -32.40
N VAL A 612 11.62 28.82 -31.73
CA VAL A 612 12.15 29.30 -30.45
C VAL A 612 11.79 28.37 -29.31
N ALA A 613 10.58 27.82 -29.33
CA ALA A 613 10.18 26.77 -28.39
C ALA A 613 11.17 25.59 -28.49
N ARG A 614 11.45 25.11 -29.71
CA ARG A 614 12.41 24.02 -29.95
C ARG A 614 13.80 24.33 -29.37
N ILE A 615 14.35 25.51 -29.64
CA ILE A 615 15.68 25.90 -29.13
C ILE A 615 15.71 25.94 -27.58
N MET A 616 14.64 26.44 -26.94
CA MET A 616 14.55 26.45 -25.48
C MET A 616 14.49 25.04 -24.90
N TYR A 617 13.74 24.15 -25.53
CA TYR A 617 13.69 22.74 -25.15
C TYR A 617 15.08 22.08 -25.36
N ASP A 618 15.71 22.22 -26.52
CA ASP A 618 17.05 21.67 -26.77
C ASP A 618 18.06 22.15 -25.71
N HIS A 619 18.02 23.42 -25.32
CA HIS A 619 18.89 23.94 -24.27
C HIS A 619 18.57 23.35 -22.89
N ALA A 620 17.30 23.16 -22.55
CA ALA A 620 16.89 22.53 -21.31
C ALA A 620 17.44 21.08 -21.19
N GLU A 621 17.50 20.35 -22.31
CA GLU A 621 18.12 19.02 -22.38
C GLU A 621 19.62 19.07 -22.07
N THR A 622 20.35 20.10 -22.55
CA THR A 622 21.77 20.28 -22.20
C THR A 622 22.02 20.49 -20.70
N LYS A 623 20.99 20.96 -19.96
CA LYS A 623 21.04 21.07 -18.49
C LYS A 623 20.76 19.74 -17.78
N GLY A 624 20.49 18.67 -18.53
CA GLY A 624 20.13 17.36 -17.99
C GLY A 624 18.68 17.29 -17.50
N LEU A 625 17.79 18.17 -17.97
CA LEU A 625 16.35 18.04 -17.76
C LEU A 625 15.79 16.93 -18.67
N MET A 626 14.72 16.28 -18.25
CA MET A 626 14.05 15.21 -18.99
C MET A 626 12.86 15.76 -19.76
N SER A 627 12.78 15.37 -21.03
CA SER A 627 11.55 15.53 -21.81
C SER A 627 10.45 14.61 -21.27
N GLU A 628 9.19 14.90 -21.62
CA GLU A 628 8.06 14.03 -21.29
C GLU A 628 8.21 12.64 -21.92
N ALA A 629 8.66 12.56 -23.17
CA ALA A 629 8.92 11.28 -23.85
C ALA A 629 10.00 10.45 -23.13
N GLU A 630 11.11 11.07 -22.73
CA GLU A 630 12.17 10.40 -21.96
C GLU A 630 11.64 9.91 -20.60
N ALA A 631 10.82 10.71 -19.92
CA ALA A 631 10.21 10.32 -18.66
C ALA A 631 9.25 9.13 -18.82
N HIS A 632 8.49 9.06 -19.91
CA HIS A 632 7.67 7.89 -20.25
C HIS A 632 8.50 6.64 -20.52
N ASP A 633 9.63 6.77 -21.23
CA ASP A 633 10.54 5.65 -21.47
C ASP A 633 11.12 5.11 -20.15
N HIS A 634 11.52 6.00 -19.24
CA HIS A 634 11.96 5.61 -17.90
C HIS A 634 10.84 4.97 -17.07
N ARG A 635 9.60 5.48 -17.17
CA ARG A 635 8.43 4.84 -16.53
C ARG A 635 8.25 3.40 -17.03
N LEU A 636 8.29 3.17 -18.35
CA LEU A 636 8.20 1.84 -18.92
C LEU A 636 9.37 0.95 -18.47
N GLY A 637 10.59 1.50 -18.39
CA GLY A 637 11.75 0.80 -17.86
C GLY A 637 11.57 0.34 -16.41
N LEU A 638 11.03 1.23 -15.56
CA LEU A 638 10.73 0.95 -14.15
C LEU A 638 9.66 -0.14 -14.01
N MET A 639 8.57 -0.05 -14.76
CA MET A 639 7.49 -1.05 -14.74
C MET A 639 8.01 -2.43 -15.17
N ASN A 640 8.80 -2.49 -16.26
CA ASN A 640 9.42 -3.72 -16.71
C ASN A 640 10.36 -4.34 -15.67
N GLU A 641 11.07 -3.52 -14.88
CA GLU A 641 11.93 -4.01 -13.80
C GLU A 641 11.10 -4.65 -12.69
N ARG A 642 9.98 -4.02 -12.31
CA ARG A 642 9.06 -4.53 -11.28
C ARG A 642 8.33 -5.80 -11.70
N ALA A 643 7.95 -5.91 -12.97
CA ALA A 643 7.32 -7.11 -13.54
C ALA A 643 8.26 -8.33 -13.64
N ARG A 644 9.59 -8.14 -13.63
CA ARG A 644 10.53 -9.28 -13.66
C ARG A 644 10.46 -10.15 -12.41
N VAL A 645 10.15 -9.55 -11.26
CA VAL A 645 10.05 -10.26 -9.97
C VAL A 645 8.91 -11.28 -9.98
N GLU A 646 7.85 -11.02 -10.76
CA GLU A 646 6.70 -11.92 -10.96
C GLU A 646 7.08 -13.27 -11.62
N ASN A 647 8.10 -13.30 -12.49
CA ASN A 647 8.38 -14.43 -13.39
C ASN A 647 9.34 -15.51 -12.82
N HIS A 648 9.75 -15.42 -11.55
CA HIS A 648 10.63 -16.42 -10.92
C HIS A 648 9.83 -17.62 -10.36
N GLU A 649 9.50 -18.57 -11.24
CA GLU A 649 8.62 -19.74 -11.03
C GLU A 649 8.97 -20.67 -9.85
N GLU A 650 10.20 -20.65 -9.30
CA GLU A 650 10.62 -21.65 -8.29
C GLU A 650 10.83 -21.11 -6.87
N ARG A 651 10.79 -19.79 -6.62
CA ARG A 651 11.19 -19.24 -5.30
C ARG A 651 10.35 -18.09 -4.74
N PHE A 652 9.67 -17.32 -5.59
CA PHE A 652 8.99 -16.07 -5.22
C PHE A 652 7.63 -15.91 -5.89
N SER A 653 6.96 -17.03 -6.23
CA SER A 653 5.80 -17.15 -7.13
C SER A 653 4.52 -16.37 -6.76
N SER A 654 4.62 -15.36 -5.90
CA SER A 654 3.50 -14.55 -5.43
C SER A 654 3.89 -13.15 -4.99
N TYR A 655 5.09 -12.64 -5.34
CA TYR A 655 5.53 -11.33 -4.88
C TYR A 655 5.70 -10.35 -6.05
N CYS A 656 4.74 -9.44 -6.21
CA CYS A 656 4.83 -8.35 -7.18
C CYS A 656 4.93 -7.00 -6.48
N PHE A 657 5.48 -6.03 -7.18
CA PHE A 657 5.52 -4.64 -6.74
C PHE A 657 4.48 -3.83 -7.50
N CYS A 658 3.83 -2.86 -6.86
CA CYS A 658 2.92 -1.94 -7.55
C CYS A 658 3.52 -1.40 -8.86
N GLU A 659 2.69 -1.22 -9.89
CA GLU A 659 3.08 -0.82 -11.25
C GLU A 659 3.76 -1.91 -12.11
N HIS A 660 3.39 -3.18 -11.95
CA HIS A 660 3.84 -4.29 -12.82
C HIS A 660 2.84 -4.58 -13.94
#